data_AF-A0A368AY80-F1
#
_entry.id   AF-A0A368AY80-F1
#
_cell.length_a   1.000
_cell.length_b   1.000
_cell.length_c   1.000
_cell.angle_alpha   90.00
_cell.angle_beta   90.00
_cell.angle_gamma   90.00
#
_symmetry.space_group_name_H-M   'P 1'
#
loop_
_entity.id
_entity.type
_entity.pdbx_description
1 polymer ?
#
loop_
_entity_poly.entity_id
_entity_poly.type
_entity_poly.pdbx_seq_one_letter_code
_entity_poly.pdbx_strand_id
1 'polypeptide(L)'
;MSISPVIAATDLDIDNDGVLDDVDNCPRLQEDYFGEIDGCPSRNLNWVDSDSDSIPDNVDQCILSQEIFNGFEDTDGCPDNITSELIFDQDSDSIPDMQDNCPLVSETFNDFEDTDGCPDTLAIDSDSDGVQDFLDNCPSTLETWNGFADFDGCPDEIINPDSDYDGILDINDQCINERERVNGFEDDDGCPDISPDNVALDTDLDGIRDTIDLCPYVKETFNNILDTDGCPDDHSTELFIDNFMKDSDNDGILDAIDKCISLPETYNGFQDQDGCPEFYADYDTDFDGILDSVDNCPLVQETFNNFQDSDGCPDDVFSEIPIYDSDNDNIFDNLDECISLPETYNGFQDDDGCPDFISITDSDYDSVPDSIDNCKYAVETYNGFQDDDGCPDTLYDQRFSSDSDEDGIIDNFDLCPNSPENYNRFLDDDGCPDDPIESDFDQDGISNAVDLCPSISETYNHFQDDDGCPDSVDTIELFTYQLPDIDNDGIDDRWDQCPEESENYNGFADTDGCPDKIGISIPIDASMIDSDDDAIPDGIDLCPTAPERYNGYFDTDGCPDNVPVDSSADADFDGVIDSLDVCKYEREVYNHFQDTDGCPDTIPGDYSTISPKYQSLDNDDDGIDDRWDQCLNE
;
A
#
# COMPACT_ATOMS: atom_id res chain seq x y z
N MET A 1 31.85 -48.12 -55.26
CA MET A 1 32.07 -48.30 -53.82
C MET A 1 30.78 -48.87 -53.29
N SER A 2 30.86 -49.97 -52.56
CA SER A 2 29.73 -50.65 -51.92
C SER A 2 29.11 -49.74 -50.88
N ILE A 3 27.88 -49.27 -51.11
CA ILE A 3 27.07 -48.59 -50.11
C ILE A 3 26.47 -49.70 -49.26
N SER A 4 26.77 -49.67 -47.95
CA SER A 4 26.18 -50.58 -46.97
C SER A 4 24.70 -50.24 -46.82
N PRO A 5 23.82 -51.23 -46.59
CA PRO A 5 22.43 -50.92 -46.25
C PRO A 5 22.47 -50.27 -44.86
N VAL A 6 22.19 -48.97 -44.82
CA VAL A 6 21.75 -48.35 -43.59
C VAL A 6 20.35 -48.90 -43.42
N ILE A 7 20.15 -49.71 -42.39
CA ILE A 7 18.82 -50.13 -41.96
C ILE A 7 18.16 -48.82 -41.52
N ALA A 8 17.28 -48.27 -42.36
CA ALA A 8 16.35 -47.25 -41.91
C ALA A 8 15.55 -47.86 -40.75
N ALA A 9 15.25 -47.06 -39.73
CA ALA A 9 14.36 -47.51 -38.68
C ALA A 9 13.03 -47.92 -39.33
N THR A 10 12.47 -49.06 -38.93
CA THR A 10 11.23 -49.64 -39.48
C THR A 10 10.02 -48.70 -39.42
N ASP A 11 10.16 -47.60 -38.68
CA ASP A 11 9.12 -46.62 -38.42
C ASP A 11 9.19 -45.43 -39.41
N LEU A 12 10.18 -45.41 -40.33
CA LEU A 12 10.41 -44.35 -41.33
C LEU A 12 10.54 -44.86 -42.79
N ASP A 13 10.36 -46.17 -42.99
CA ASP A 13 10.49 -46.91 -44.26
C ASP A 13 9.46 -48.05 -44.21
N ILE A 14 8.23 -47.74 -44.63
CA ILE A 14 7.05 -48.54 -44.32
C ILE A 14 7.00 -49.87 -45.10
N ASP A 15 7.53 -49.92 -46.31
CA ASP A 15 7.64 -51.15 -47.09
C ASP A 15 9.00 -51.88 -46.94
N ASN A 16 9.90 -51.30 -46.15
CA ASN A 16 11.21 -51.81 -45.79
C ASN A 16 12.10 -52.07 -47.02
N ASP A 17 12.00 -51.21 -48.02
CA ASP A 17 12.79 -51.30 -49.23
C ASP A 17 14.12 -50.53 -49.16
N GLY A 18 14.34 -49.75 -48.11
CA GLY A 18 15.56 -48.98 -47.85
C GLY A 18 15.55 -47.54 -48.37
N VAL A 19 14.42 -47.05 -48.89
CA VAL A 19 14.14 -45.63 -49.16
C VAL A 19 13.25 -45.10 -48.02
N LEU A 20 13.49 -43.87 -47.55
CA LEU A 20 12.67 -43.29 -46.49
C LEU A 20 11.37 -42.74 -47.09
N ASP A 21 10.25 -42.93 -46.41
CA ASP A 21 8.91 -42.56 -46.90
C ASP A 21 8.83 -41.11 -47.42
N ASP A 22 9.50 -40.16 -46.77
CA ASP A 22 9.52 -38.73 -47.15
C ASP A 22 10.19 -38.44 -48.51
N VAL A 23 11.02 -39.38 -49.00
CA VAL A 23 11.70 -39.29 -50.30
C VAL A 23 11.34 -40.45 -51.24
N ASP A 24 10.41 -41.30 -50.81
CA ASP A 24 9.90 -42.44 -51.55
C ASP A 24 8.70 -42.01 -52.41
N ASN A 25 8.79 -42.24 -53.73
CA ASN A 25 7.66 -41.96 -54.61
C ASN A 25 6.55 -43.03 -54.54
N CYS A 26 6.85 -44.17 -53.94
CA CYS A 26 5.97 -45.31 -53.68
C CYS A 26 6.19 -45.88 -52.26
N PRO A 27 5.96 -45.12 -51.18
CA PRO A 27 6.35 -45.50 -49.81
C PRO A 27 5.89 -46.90 -49.37
N ARG A 28 4.79 -47.39 -49.94
CA ARG A 28 4.12 -48.64 -49.57
C ARG A 28 4.43 -49.80 -50.53
N LEU A 29 5.32 -49.64 -51.51
CA LEU A 29 5.60 -50.66 -52.54
C LEU A 29 7.10 -50.91 -52.76
N GLN A 30 7.55 -52.04 -52.19
CA GLN A 30 8.98 -52.36 -52.16
C GLN A 30 9.71 -52.26 -53.50
N GLU A 31 10.72 -51.40 -53.54
CA GLU A 31 11.64 -51.14 -54.64
C GLU A 31 12.30 -52.41 -55.17
N ASP A 32 12.38 -52.53 -56.50
CA ASP A 32 12.96 -53.70 -57.17
C ASP A 32 14.47 -53.56 -57.45
N TYR A 33 15.05 -52.46 -57.00
CA TYR A 33 16.45 -52.05 -57.15
C TYR A 33 16.91 -52.04 -58.62
N PHE A 34 15.99 -51.75 -59.54
CA PHE A 34 16.19 -51.93 -60.97
C PHE A 34 16.03 -50.66 -61.81
N GLY A 35 16.44 -49.50 -61.32
CA GLY A 35 16.42 -48.27 -62.12
C GLY A 35 17.13 -47.12 -61.42
N GLU A 36 16.54 -45.94 -61.53
CA GLU A 36 16.78 -44.87 -60.55
C GLU A 36 16.16 -45.34 -59.24
N ILE A 37 16.86 -45.15 -58.12
CA ILE A 37 16.34 -45.54 -56.79
C ILE A 37 15.46 -44.39 -56.34
N ASP A 38 14.18 -44.50 -56.66
CA ASP A 38 13.15 -43.51 -56.35
C ASP A 38 12.02 -44.09 -55.48
N GLY A 39 12.25 -45.30 -54.95
CA GLY A 39 11.32 -46.07 -54.12
C GLY A 39 10.24 -46.82 -54.92
N CYS A 40 10.24 -46.71 -56.26
CA CYS A 40 9.24 -47.35 -57.12
C CYS A 40 9.82 -48.44 -58.05
N PRO A 41 9.26 -49.67 -58.06
CA PRO A 41 9.71 -50.74 -58.93
C PRO A 41 9.78 -50.37 -60.41
N SER A 42 10.99 -50.32 -60.96
CA SER A 42 11.22 -49.88 -62.35
C SER A 42 10.85 -50.94 -63.40
N ARG A 43 10.61 -52.20 -63.00
CA ARG A 43 10.42 -53.32 -63.93
C ARG A 43 8.95 -53.71 -64.11
N ASN A 44 8.27 -52.90 -64.92
CA ASN A 44 7.40 -53.37 -66.00
C ASN A 44 6.02 -53.95 -65.61
N LEU A 45 5.28 -53.24 -64.76
CA LEU A 45 3.83 -53.12 -64.84
C LEU A 45 3.52 -51.64 -65.02
N ASN A 46 2.71 -51.25 -66.01
CA ASN A 46 1.99 -49.99 -65.88
C ASN A 46 1.06 -50.22 -64.70
N TRP A 47 1.52 -49.87 -63.51
CA TRP A 47 0.68 -49.78 -62.33
C TRP A 47 -0.36 -48.70 -62.64
N VAL A 48 -1.58 -49.18 -62.86
CA VAL A 48 -2.75 -48.33 -62.96
C VAL A 48 -3.26 -48.26 -61.53
N ASP A 49 -3.37 -47.04 -61.05
CA ASP A 49 -3.98 -46.69 -59.78
C ASP A 49 -5.17 -45.82 -60.17
N SER A 50 -6.34 -46.46 -60.19
CA SER A 50 -7.56 -45.92 -60.79
C SER A 50 -8.28 -44.90 -59.90
N ASP A 51 -7.99 -44.86 -58.60
CA ASP A 51 -8.54 -43.92 -57.61
C ASP A 51 -7.50 -43.06 -56.90
N SER A 52 -6.22 -43.21 -57.25
CA SER A 52 -5.11 -42.37 -56.82
C SER A 52 -4.81 -42.43 -55.33
N ASP A 53 -4.98 -43.61 -54.71
CA ASP A 53 -4.61 -43.88 -53.32
C ASP A 53 -3.19 -44.43 -53.16
N SER A 54 -2.40 -44.55 -54.24
CA SER A 54 -1.05 -45.12 -54.23
C SER A 54 -0.99 -46.64 -54.01
N ILE A 55 -2.11 -47.35 -54.11
CA ILE A 55 -2.19 -48.81 -54.12
C ILE A 55 -2.56 -49.27 -55.55
N PRO A 56 -1.73 -50.09 -56.22
CA PRO A 56 -2.03 -50.48 -57.60
C PRO A 56 -3.28 -51.38 -57.74
N ASP A 57 -4.07 -51.19 -58.80
CA ASP A 57 -5.33 -51.93 -59.12
C ASP A 57 -5.24 -53.47 -59.03
N ASN A 58 -4.03 -54.06 -59.11
CA ASN A 58 -3.83 -55.51 -59.04
C ASN A 58 -3.66 -56.06 -57.63
N VAL A 59 -3.45 -55.19 -56.64
CA VAL A 59 -3.36 -55.48 -55.21
C VAL A 59 -4.47 -54.79 -54.42
N ASP A 60 -5.00 -53.68 -54.93
CA ASP A 60 -6.17 -52.98 -54.44
C ASP A 60 -7.46 -53.80 -54.61
N GLN A 61 -8.18 -54.01 -53.50
CA GLN A 61 -9.47 -54.70 -53.46
C GLN A 61 -10.65 -53.80 -53.86
N CYS A 62 -10.47 -52.47 -53.85
CA CYS A 62 -11.50 -51.49 -54.10
C CYS A 62 -11.34 -50.59 -55.32
N ILE A 63 -10.23 -50.55 -56.07
CA ILE A 63 -9.96 -50.09 -57.48
C ILE A 63 -10.52 -48.70 -57.91
N LEU A 64 -11.60 -48.20 -57.34
CA LEU A 64 -12.33 -46.99 -57.74
C LEU A 64 -12.68 -46.14 -56.51
N SER A 65 -12.24 -46.53 -55.33
CA SER A 65 -12.56 -45.88 -54.06
C SER A 65 -11.26 -45.69 -53.31
N GLN A 66 -10.80 -44.45 -53.26
CA GLN A 66 -9.55 -44.07 -52.64
C GLN A 66 -9.52 -44.49 -51.16
N GLU A 67 -8.51 -45.24 -50.75
CA GLU A 67 -8.20 -45.53 -49.35
C GLU A 67 -7.91 -44.25 -48.54
N ILE A 68 -8.25 -44.27 -47.25
CA ILE A 68 -7.85 -43.25 -46.27
C ILE A 68 -6.91 -43.93 -45.26
N PHE A 69 -5.61 -43.77 -45.48
CA PHE A 69 -4.56 -44.29 -44.60
C PHE A 69 -4.72 -43.79 -43.17
N ASN A 70 -5.33 -44.62 -42.32
CA ASN A 70 -5.66 -44.29 -40.93
C ASN A 70 -5.04 -45.31 -39.94
N GLY A 71 -4.27 -46.27 -40.45
CA GLY A 71 -3.59 -47.29 -39.65
C GLY A 71 -4.42 -48.56 -39.40
N PHE A 72 -5.67 -48.61 -39.87
CA PHE A 72 -6.52 -49.79 -39.87
C PHE A 72 -6.59 -50.36 -41.28
N GLU A 73 -6.34 -51.66 -41.47
CA GLU A 73 -6.45 -52.39 -42.75
C GLU A 73 -5.89 -51.74 -44.06
N ASP A 74 -5.08 -50.67 -43.96
CA ASP A 74 -4.42 -49.83 -44.99
C ASP A 74 -3.69 -50.53 -46.17
N THR A 75 -3.63 -51.86 -46.15
CA THR A 75 -2.92 -52.68 -47.15
C THR A 75 -3.85 -53.28 -48.20
N ASP A 76 -5.17 -53.17 -48.05
CA ASP A 76 -6.14 -53.78 -48.97
C ASP A 76 -6.75 -52.81 -49.98
N GLY A 77 -6.53 -51.49 -49.83
CA GLY A 77 -6.97 -50.44 -50.76
C GLY A 77 -8.45 -50.09 -50.68
N CYS A 78 -9.16 -50.57 -49.65
CA CYS A 78 -10.59 -50.34 -49.48
C CYS A 78 -10.92 -49.33 -48.35
N PRO A 79 -11.52 -48.16 -48.65
CA PRO A 79 -11.76 -47.13 -47.64
C PRO A 79 -12.50 -47.69 -46.44
N ASP A 80 -11.84 -47.59 -45.29
CA ASP A 80 -12.39 -48.09 -44.04
C ASP A 80 -13.66 -47.34 -43.68
N ASN A 81 -14.74 -48.09 -43.65
CA ASN A 81 -15.97 -47.58 -43.09
C ASN A 81 -15.89 -47.72 -41.56
N ILE A 82 -15.37 -46.70 -40.88
CA ILE A 82 -15.36 -46.56 -39.40
C ILE A 82 -16.77 -46.48 -38.78
N THR A 83 -17.82 -46.96 -39.46
CA THR A 83 -19.09 -47.24 -38.81
C THR A 83 -19.15 -48.68 -38.32
N SER A 84 -19.12 -48.76 -36.99
CA SER A 84 -19.52 -49.87 -36.11
C SER A 84 -18.49 -50.97 -35.87
N GLU A 85 -18.14 -51.10 -34.58
CA GLU A 85 -17.40 -52.20 -33.95
C GLU A 85 -15.88 -52.07 -33.95
N LEU A 86 -15.36 -51.04 -33.25
CA LEU A 86 -14.24 -51.13 -32.29
C LEU A 86 -14.00 -49.73 -31.71
N ILE A 87 -15.02 -49.23 -31.01
CA ILE A 87 -14.76 -48.28 -29.94
C ILE A 87 -14.08 -49.12 -28.86
N PHE A 88 -12.75 -49.01 -28.76
CA PHE A 88 -12.05 -49.48 -27.57
C PHE A 88 -12.65 -48.70 -26.40
N ASP A 89 -13.19 -49.43 -25.43
CA ASP A 89 -13.80 -48.93 -24.19
C ASP A 89 -13.32 -49.93 -23.13
N GLN A 90 -12.14 -49.63 -22.59
CA GLN A 90 -11.34 -50.61 -21.86
C GLN A 90 -11.84 -50.82 -20.43
N ASP A 91 -12.52 -49.83 -19.84
CA ASP A 91 -13.16 -49.90 -18.53
C ASP A 91 -14.69 -50.12 -18.58
N SER A 92 -15.27 -50.11 -19.78
CA SER A 92 -16.65 -50.48 -20.08
C SER A 92 -17.69 -49.50 -19.52
N ASP A 93 -17.39 -48.22 -19.49
CA ASP A 93 -18.31 -47.17 -19.06
C ASP A 93 -19.22 -46.62 -20.16
N SER A 94 -19.03 -47.08 -21.41
CA SER A 94 -19.75 -46.67 -22.63
C SER A 94 -19.24 -45.40 -23.31
N ILE A 95 -18.09 -44.87 -22.89
CA ILE A 95 -17.35 -43.80 -23.54
C ILE A 95 -16.14 -44.42 -24.28
N PRO A 96 -15.88 -44.06 -25.55
CA PRO A 96 -14.70 -44.53 -26.27
C PRO A 96 -13.38 -44.12 -25.62
N ASP A 97 -12.36 -44.98 -25.54
CA ASP A 97 -10.97 -44.65 -25.15
C ASP A 97 -10.39 -43.42 -25.90
N MET A 98 -10.92 -43.07 -27.09
CA MET A 98 -10.52 -41.87 -27.85
C MET A 98 -11.27 -40.58 -27.49
N GLN A 99 -12.36 -40.69 -26.74
CA GLN A 99 -13.23 -39.62 -26.25
C GLN A 99 -13.28 -39.59 -24.71
N ASP A 100 -12.67 -40.59 -24.08
CA ASP A 100 -12.55 -40.81 -22.65
C ASP A 100 -11.20 -40.26 -22.18
N ASN A 101 -11.25 -39.31 -21.25
CA ASN A 101 -10.08 -38.70 -20.61
C ASN A 101 -9.42 -39.66 -19.59
N CYS A 102 -10.14 -40.68 -19.14
CA CYS A 102 -9.69 -41.71 -18.23
C CYS A 102 -9.91 -43.15 -18.78
N PRO A 103 -9.24 -43.56 -19.89
CA PRO A 103 -9.49 -44.83 -20.61
C PRO A 103 -9.29 -46.16 -19.84
N LEU A 104 -8.99 -46.12 -18.55
CA LEU A 104 -8.73 -47.30 -17.70
C LEU A 104 -9.63 -47.34 -16.47
N VAL A 105 -10.44 -46.30 -16.24
CA VAL A 105 -11.23 -46.13 -15.04
C VAL A 105 -12.62 -45.64 -15.41
N SER A 106 -13.60 -46.51 -15.22
CA SER A 106 -14.98 -46.27 -15.64
C SER A 106 -15.61 -45.03 -15.00
N GLU A 107 -16.28 -44.21 -15.82
CA GLU A 107 -17.15 -43.10 -15.47
C GLU A 107 -18.21 -43.42 -14.39
N THR A 108 -18.55 -42.40 -13.61
CA THR A 108 -19.55 -42.39 -12.54
C THR A 108 -20.78 -41.54 -12.89
N PHE A 109 -21.62 -42.00 -13.82
CA PHE A 109 -22.87 -41.32 -14.23
C PHE A 109 -23.71 -40.72 -13.08
N ASN A 110 -23.61 -39.41 -12.87
CA ASN A 110 -24.26 -38.68 -11.78
C ASN A 110 -24.84 -37.30 -12.18
N ASP A 111 -24.96 -37.02 -13.48
CA ASP A 111 -25.44 -35.76 -14.09
C ASP A 111 -24.45 -34.57 -14.01
N PHE A 112 -23.19 -34.80 -13.59
CA PHE A 112 -22.08 -33.84 -13.63
C PHE A 112 -21.01 -34.41 -14.56
N GLU A 113 -20.52 -33.66 -15.53
CA GLU A 113 -19.43 -34.02 -16.47
C GLU A 113 -19.41 -35.45 -17.08
N ASP A 114 -20.53 -36.19 -17.03
CA ASP A 114 -20.79 -37.58 -17.52
C ASP A 114 -20.37 -37.91 -18.97
N THR A 115 -19.78 -36.97 -19.70
CA THR A 115 -19.33 -37.12 -21.09
C THR A 115 -17.81 -37.21 -21.24
N ASP A 116 -17.04 -36.97 -20.17
CA ASP A 116 -15.59 -36.87 -20.23
C ASP A 116 -14.86 -38.21 -19.98
N GLY A 117 -15.55 -39.22 -19.43
CA GLY A 117 -15.03 -40.58 -19.24
C GLY A 117 -14.25 -40.77 -17.94
N CYS A 118 -14.09 -39.72 -17.14
CA CYS A 118 -13.40 -39.79 -15.87
C CYS A 118 -14.37 -39.94 -14.72
N PRO A 119 -14.15 -40.90 -13.79
CA PRO A 119 -15.03 -41.02 -12.64
C PRO A 119 -15.05 -39.71 -11.87
N ASP A 120 -16.23 -39.10 -11.83
CA ASP A 120 -16.55 -38.07 -10.87
C ASP A 120 -16.53 -38.67 -9.46
N THR A 121 -15.33 -38.88 -8.94
CA THR A 121 -15.15 -39.23 -7.55
C THR A 121 -15.66 -38.03 -6.80
N LEU A 122 -16.88 -38.15 -6.24
CA LEU A 122 -17.43 -37.29 -5.19
C LEU A 122 -16.31 -36.47 -4.58
N ALA A 123 -16.23 -35.20 -4.94
CA ALA A 123 -15.24 -34.27 -4.42
C ALA A 123 -15.15 -34.49 -2.91
N ILE A 124 -14.11 -35.21 -2.49
CA ILE A 124 -13.87 -35.38 -1.06
C ILE A 124 -13.20 -34.08 -0.70
N ASP A 125 -13.98 -33.27 -0.01
CA ASP A 125 -13.61 -32.02 0.62
C ASP A 125 -13.85 -32.30 2.11
N SER A 126 -12.82 -32.85 2.74
CA SER A 126 -12.86 -33.49 4.05
C SER A 126 -13.14 -32.52 5.19
N ASP A 127 -12.80 -31.26 5.01
CA ASP A 127 -13.09 -30.08 5.86
C ASP A 127 -14.23 -29.21 5.33
N SER A 128 -14.67 -29.41 4.09
CA SER A 128 -15.82 -28.77 3.47
C SER A 128 -15.64 -27.26 3.26
N ASP A 129 -14.43 -26.85 2.86
CA ASP A 129 -14.07 -25.45 2.65
C ASP A 129 -14.19 -24.95 1.21
N GLY A 130 -14.49 -25.84 0.26
CA GLY A 130 -14.64 -25.54 -1.15
C GLY A 130 -13.43 -25.89 -2.02
N VAL A 131 -12.28 -26.23 -1.43
CA VAL A 131 -11.12 -26.80 -2.10
C VAL A 131 -11.15 -28.32 -1.96
N GLN A 132 -10.84 -29.05 -3.04
CA GLN A 132 -10.91 -30.51 -3.01
C GLN A 132 -9.65 -31.10 -2.39
N ASP A 133 -9.73 -32.18 -1.60
CA ASP A 133 -8.61 -32.80 -0.84
C ASP A 133 -7.31 -33.05 -1.65
N PHE A 134 -7.38 -33.15 -2.98
CA PHE A 134 -6.21 -33.37 -3.85
C PHE A 134 -5.60 -32.08 -4.41
N LEU A 135 -6.35 -30.98 -4.41
CA LEU A 135 -5.90 -29.61 -4.68
C LEU A 135 -5.57 -28.86 -3.39
N ASP A 136 -6.10 -29.32 -2.27
CA ASP A 136 -5.93 -28.79 -0.93
C ASP A 136 -4.60 -29.27 -0.30
N ASN A 137 -3.78 -28.31 0.14
CA ASN A 137 -2.55 -28.55 0.86
C ASN A 137 -2.76 -28.93 2.34
N CYS A 138 -3.94 -28.62 2.87
CA CYS A 138 -4.41 -28.88 4.22
C CYS A 138 -5.77 -29.64 4.30
N PRO A 139 -5.94 -30.87 3.72
CA PRO A 139 -7.20 -31.64 3.52
C PRO A 139 -8.03 -32.07 4.74
N SER A 140 -7.93 -31.37 5.86
CA SER A 140 -8.65 -31.67 7.09
C SER A 140 -8.86 -30.42 7.95
N THR A 141 -8.49 -29.26 7.42
CA THR A 141 -8.43 -27.96 8.07
C THR A 141 -9.06 -26.95 7.16
N LEU A 142 -10.23 -26.46 7.56
CA LEU A 142 -11.04 -25.52 6.81
C LEU A 142 -10.26 -24.25 6.43
N GLU A 143 -10.22 -23.92 5.14
CA GLU A 143 -9.69 -22.67 4.57
C GLU A 143 -10.33 -21.44 5.21
N THR A 144 -9.52 -20.39 5.35
CA THR A 144 -9.93 -19.04 5.75
C THR A 144 -9.94 -18.13 4.53
N TRP A 145 -11.07 -18.09 3.81
CA TRP A 145 -11.33 -17.16 2.69
C TRP A 145 -11.13 -15.69 3.10
N ASN A 146 -9.94 -15.16 2.86
CA ASN A 146 -9.52 -13.83 3.31
C ASN A 146 -8.80 -13.01 2.22
N GLY A 147 -8.72 -13.54 0.98
CA GLY A 147 -8.09 -12.89 -0.17
C GLY A 147 -6.60 -13.19 -0.31
N PHE A 148 -6.01 -13.99 0.59
CA PHE A 148 -4.62 -14.40 0.57
C PHE A 148 -4.55 -15.91 0.40
N ALA A 149 -3.98 -16.35 -0.72
CA ALA A 149 -3.75 -17.76 -1.06
C ALA A 149 -4.97 -18.72 -0.93
N ASP A 150 -6.20 -18.19 -0.99
CA ASP A 150 -7.48 -18.91 -0.88
C ASP A 150 -7.68 -20.15 -1.79
N PHE A 151 -6.78 -20.40 -2.75
CA PHE A 151 -6.83 -21.57 -3.65
C PHE A 151 -5.96 -22.73 -3.18
N ASP A 152 -5.20 -22.58 -2.09
CA ASP A 152 -4.28 -23.59 -1.60
C ASP A 152 -4.89 -24.51 -0.52
N GLY A 153 -6.07 -24.16 0.01
CA GLY A 153 -6.87 -24.95 0.96
C GLY A 153 -6.34 -24.93 2.40
N CYS A 154 -5.32 -24.12 2.69
CA CYS A 154 -4.78 -23.96 4.03
C CYS A 154 -5.26 -22.68 4.72
N PRO A 155 -5.78 -22.76 5.97
CA PRO A 155 -6.19 -21.57 6.71
C PRO A 155 -5.03 -20.60 6.91
N ASP A 156 -5.09 -19.49 6.19
CA ASP A 156 -4.14 -18.41 6.34
C ASP A 156 -4.59 -17.40 7.40
N GLU A 157 -3.64 -17.03 8.25
CA GLU A 157 -3.78 -15.86 9.11
C GLU A 157 -3.00 -14.71 8.47
N ILE A 158 -3.71 -13.73 7.93
CA ILE A 158 -3.11 -12.42 7.66
C ILE A 158 -2.82 -11.78 9.03
N ILE A 159 -1.62 -12.06 9.56
CA ILE A 159 -1.07 -11.28 10.65
C ILE A 159 -0.75 -9.93 10.02
N ASN A 160 -1.62 -8.95 10.20
CA ASN A 160 -1.27 -7.55 10.02
C ASN A 160 -0.65 -7.09 11.35
N PRO A 161 0.68 -7.11 11.49
CA PRO A 161 1.32 -6.63 12.70
C PRO A 161 1.03 -5.14 12.88
N ASP A 162 0.82 -4.77 14.14
CA ASP A 162 0.81 -3.41 14.64
C ASP A 162 1.87 -3.41 15.75
N SER A 163 3.07 -2.94 15.38
CA SER A 163 4.31 -3.14 16.12
C SER A 163 4.39 -2.28 17.38
N ASP A 164 3.72 -1.13 17.43
CA ASP A 164 3.66 -0.22 18.60
C ASP A 164 2.27 -0.10 19.26
N TYR A 165 1.30 -0.84 18.72
CA TYR A 165 -0.05 -1.01 19.23
C TYR A 165 -0.83 0.30 19.31
N ASP A 166 -0.68 1.16 18.31
CA ASP A 166 -1.39 2.44 18.19
C ASP A 166 -2.73 2.33 17.46
N GLY A 167 -3.00 1.19 16.82
CA GLY A 167 -4.23 0.90 16.09
C GLY A 167 -4.11 1.09 14.58
N ILE A 168 -2.96 1.53 14.08
CA ILE A 168 -2.61 1.59 12.66
C ILE A 168 -1.72 0.38 12.35
N LEU A 169 -1.98 -0.27 11.22
CA LEU A 169 -1.22 -1.47 10.83
C LEU A 169 0.15 -1.06 10.29
N ASP A 170 1.20 -1.86 10.52
CA ASP A 170 2.58 -1.59 10.08
C ASP A 170 2.70 -1.25 8.57
N ILE A 171 1.77 -1.74 7.74
CA ILE A 171 1.72 -1.46 6.30
C ILE A 171 1.24 -0.04 5.96
N ASN A 172 0.42 0.53 6.85
CA ASN A 172 -0.16 1.87 6.73
C ASN A 172 0.50 2.88 7.69
N ASP A 173 1.42 2.42 8.54
CA ASP A 173 2.12 3.20 9.54
C ASP A 173 3.48 3.71 8.99
N GLN A 174 3.63 5.03 8.90
CA GLN A 174 4.88 5.70 8.48
C GLN A 174 5.99 5.58 9.55
N CYS A 175 5.62 5.32 10.81
CA CYS A 175 6.46 5.27 12.00
C CYS A 175 6.27 3.99 12.82
N ILE A 176 6.22 2.81 12.18
CA ILE A 176 6.14 1.41 12.68
C ILE A 176 6.52 1.09 14.17
N ASN A 177 7.41 1.84 14.83
CA ASN A 177 7.81 1.59 16.22
C ASN A 177 7.47 2.73 17.20
N GLU A 178 6.81 3.79 16.73
CA GLU A 178 6.45 4.95 17.54
C GLU A 178 4.95 5.21 17.49
N ARG A 179 4.28 4.82 18.58
CA ARG A 179 2.83 4.97 18.71
C ARG A 179 2.31 6.37 18.39
N GLU A 180 1.30 6.41 17.54
CA GLU A 180 0.58 7.62 17.16
C GLU A 180 -0.11 8.33 18.34
N ARG A 181 -0.16 9.67 18.24
CA ARG A 181 -0.76 10.58 19.22
C ARG A 181 -2.01 11.26 18.66
N VAL A 182 -3.17 10.60 18.77
CA VAL A 182 -4.49 11.16 18.43
C VAL A 182 -4.71 12.56 19.03
N ASN A 183 -4.57 13.59 18.20
CA ASN A 183 -4.62 14.99 18.59
C ASN A 183 -5.32 15.91 17.55
N GLY A 184 -5.91 15.33 16.50
CA GLY A 184 -6.69 16.04 15.48
C GLY A 184 -5.83 16.60 14.35
N PHE A 185 -4.59 16.16 14.23
CA PHE A 185 -3.64 16.52 13.18
C PHE A 185 -2.95 15.23 12.75
N GLU A 186 -2.93 14.99 11.44
CA GLU A 186 -2.37 13.81 10.74
C GLU A 186 -2.55 12.43 11.43
N ASP A 187 -3.56 12.25 12.28
CA ASP A 187 -3.86 11.07 13.12
C ASP A 187 -3.97 9.71 12.37
N ASP A 188 -3.95 9.70 11.04
CA ASP A 188 -4.07 8.51 10.19
C ASP A 188 -2.71 8.01 9.66
N ASP A 189 -1.60 8.72 9.92
CA ASP A 189 -0.29 8.44 9.32
C ASP A 189 0.62 7.51 10.16
N GLY A 190 0.24 7.22 11.41
CA GLY A 190 0.99 6.38 12.35
C GLY A 190 2.17 7.07 13.02
N CYS A 191 2.40 8.37 12.77
CA CYS A 191 3.57 9.09 13.27
C CYS A 191 3.22 10.13 14.33
N PRO A 192 3.80 10.05 15.55
CA PRO A 192 3.46 10.97 16.63
C PRO A 192 3.76 12.42 16.27
N ASP A 193 2.69 13.18 16.06
CA ASP A 193 2.77 14.57 15.67
C ASP A 193 2.25 15.54 16.76
N ILE A 194 2.20 16.82 16.42
CA ILE A 194 1.67 17.87 17.28
C ILE A 194 0.80 18.81 16.45
N SER A 195 -0.51 18.85 16.73
CA SER A 195 -1.43 19.80 16.11
C SER A 195 -0.93 21.26 16.14
N PRO A 196 -0.93 21.95 14.98
CA PRO A 196 -0.63 23.37 14.88
C PRO A 196 -1.59 24.28 15.68
N ASP A 197 -2.78 23.79 16.03
CA ASP A 197 -3.78 24.56 16.77
C ASP A 197 -3.59 24.46 18.31
N ASN A 198 -2.78 23.50 18.75
CA ASN A 198 -2.38 23.31 20.15
C ASN A 198 -0.99 23.92 20.44
N VAL A 199 -0.70 25.10 19.88
CA VAL A 199 0.47 25.88 20.32
C VAL A 199 0.21 26.26 21.77
N ALA A 200 1.01 25.73 22.69
CA ALA A 200 0.87 26.08 24.09
C ALA A 200 0.93 27.60 24.26
N LEU A 201 0.04 28.12 25.08
CA LEU A 201 -0.12 29.55 25.37
C LEU A 201 1.26 30.17 25.66
N ASP A 202 1.62 31.18 24.87
CA ASP A 202 2.81 32.01 25.01
C ASP A 202 2.28 33.46 25.03
N THR A 203 2.02 33.95 26.23
CA THR A 203 1.25 35.17 26.47
C THR A 203 2.04 36.44 26.10
N ASP A 204 3.38 36.41 26.12
CA ASP A 204 4.23 37.57 25.79
C ASP A 204 5.02 37.43 24.47
N LEU A 205 4.84 36.30 23.78
CA LEU A 205 5.33 36.00 22.44
C LEU A 205 6.85 36.05 22.34
N ASP A 206 7.54 35.56 23.37
CA ASP A 206 8.99 35.45 23.39
C ASP A 206 9.52 34.11 22.85
N GLY A 207 8.64 33.13 22.63
CA GLY A 207 8.97 31.80 22.11
C GLY A 207 9.14 30.75 23.21
N ILE A 208 8.94 31.10 24.47
CA ILE A 208 8.88 30.20 25.63
C ILE A 208 7.41 30.09 26.06
N ARG A 209 6.95 28.87 26.30
CA ARG A 209 5.52 28.61 26.61
C ARG A 209 5.24 28.95 28.07
N ASP A 210 4.07 29.52 28.39
CA ASP A 210 3.67 29.98 29.74
C ASP A 210 3.84 28.93 30.85
N THR A 211 3.77 27.64 30.51
CA THR A 211 3.94 26.54 31.48
C THR A 211 5.37 26.33 31.96
N ILE A 212 6.35 26.79 31.18
CA ILE A 212 7.79 26.70 31.47
C ILE A 212 8.45 28.08 31.58
N ASP A 213 7.74 29.13 31.18
CA ASP A 213 8.14 30.53 31.35
C ASP A 213 7.97 30.97 32.82
N LEU A 214 9.06 31.44 33.42
CA LEU A 214 9.08 31.97 34.78
C LEU A 214 8.49 33.40 34.86
N CYS A 215 8.45 34.12 33.73
CA CYS A 215 7.89 35.44 33.56
C CYS A 215 6.85 35.53 32.41
N PRO A 216 5.68 34.85 32.48
CA PRO A 216 4.68 34.68 31.40
C PRO A 216 4.05 35.95 30.77
N TYR A 217 4.45 37.14 31.20
CA TYR A 217 3.88 38.41 30.74
C TYR A 217 4.97 39.41 30.33
N VAL A 218 6.25 39.03 30.37
CA VAL A 218 7.38 39.91 30.13
C VAL A 218 8.45 39.21 29.29
N LYS A 219 8.40 39.49 27.99
CA LYS A 219 9.28 38.94 26.95
C LYS A 219 10.76 38.81 27.35
N GLU A 220 11.32 37.61 27.24
CA GLU A 220 12.74 37.31 27.38
C GLU A 220 13.63 38.19 26.48
N THR A 221 14.84 38.45 26.98
CA THR A 221 15.93 39.13 26.28
C THR A 221 17.05 38.15 25.94
N PHE A 222 16.93 37.43 24.81
CA PHE A 222 17.96 36.52 24.29
C PHE A 222 19.35 37.16 24.21
N ASN A 223 20.18 36.90 25.21
CA ASN A 223 21.51 37.48 25.35
C ASN A 223 22.60 36.48 25.80
N ASN A 224 22.28 35.18 25.74
CA ASN A 224 23.06 34.02 26.19
C ASN A 224 23.24 33.93 27.71
N ILE A 225 22.34 34.54 28.49
CA ILE A 225 22.29 34.44 29.95
C ILE A 225 20.88 34.00 30.27
N LEU A 226 20.75 32.81 30.85
CA LEU A 226 19.50 32.17 31.26
C LEU A 226 18.31 32.27 30.28
N ASP A 227 18.58 32.43 28.96
CA ASP A 227 17.63 32.52 27.84
C ASP A 227 16.57 31.38 27.76
N THR A 228 16.57 30.43 28.68
CA THR A 228 15.61 29.32 28.79
C THR A 228 14.60 29.50 29.92
N ASP A 229 14.75 30.50 30.79
CA ASP A 229 13.85 30.70 31.95
C ASP A 229 12.70 31.68 31.68
N GLY A 230 12.74 32.42 30.56
CA GLY A 230 11.66 33.30 30.11
C GLY A 230 11.62 34.66 30.81
N CYS A 231 12.60 34.96 31.66
CA CYS A 231 12.68 36.22 32.38
C CYS A 231 13.77 37.15 31.81
N PRO A 232 13.48 38.44 31.54
CA PRO A 232 14.45 39.37 31.00
C PRO A 232 15.71 39.50 31.87
N ASP A 233 16.81 38.99 31.35
CA ASP A 233 18.11 39.06 32.01
C ASP A 233 18.83 40.39 31.73
N ASP A 234 18.63 41.38 32.60
CA ASP A 234 19.49 42.55 32.64
C ASP A 234 20.82 42.20 33.33
N HIS A 235 21.95 42.52 32.68
CA HIS A 235 23.31 42.35 33.22
C HIS A 235 23.41 42.78 34.70
N SER A 236 23.34 41.83 35.62
CA SER A 236 23.60 42.07 37.02
C SER A 236 25.11 42.23 37.21
N THR A 237 25.57 43.48 37.17
CA THR A 237 26.95 43.90 37.49
C THR A 237 27.41 43.55 38.93
N GLU A 238 26.62 42.79 39.70
CA GLU A 238 26.93 42.34 41.06
C GLU A 238 27.73 41.02 41.07
N LEU A 239 27.58 40.14 40.08
CA LEU A 239 28.40 38.91 39.96
C LEU A 239 29.84 39.18 39.47
N PHE A 240 30.10 40.37 38.91
CA PHE A 240 31.42 40.75 38.38
C PHE A 240 32.42 41.17 39.46
N ILE A 241 31.99 41.50 40.69
CA ILE A 241 32.88 42.06 41.72
C ILE A 241 33.46 40.98 42.65
N ASP A 242 32.74 39.90 42.92
CA ASP A 242 33.17 38.92 43.95
C ASP A 242 34.05 37.78 43.41
N ASN A 243 33.99 37.43 42.12
CA ASN A 243 34.79 36.34 41.54
C ASN A 243 36.06 36.78 40.78
N PHE A 244 36.20 38.05 40.39
CA PHE A 244 37.35 38.51 39.58
C PHE A 244 38.44 39.28 40.35
N MET A 245 38.38 39.34 41.68
CA MET A 245 39.38 40.09 42.49
C MET A 245 39.95 39.32 43.69
N LYS A 246 39.62 38.03 43.82
CA LYS A 246 40.03 37.20 44.94
C LYS A 246 41.11 36.23 44.49
N ASP A 247 42.18 36.15 45.25
CA ASP A 247 43.34 35.28 45.10
C ASP A 247 43.57 34.66 46.49
N SER A 248 43.04 33.46 46.68
CA SER A 248 42.84 32.82 47.97
C SER A 248 44.14 32.26 48.55
N ASP A 249 45.09 31.85 47.72
CA ASP A 249 46.39 31.33 48.15
C ASP A 249 47.57 32.31 47.92
N ASN A 250 47.30 33.46 47.28
CA ASN A 250 48.19 34.60 47.07
C ASN A 250 49.40 34.30 46.18
N ASP A 251 49.23 33.43 45.18
CA ASP A 251 50.26 33.17 44.18
C ASP A 251 50.25 34.14 43.01
N GLY A 252 49.23 35.01 42.90
CA GLY A 252 49.09 36.01 41.85
C GLY A 252 48.14 35.61 40.71
N ILE A 253 47.53 34.43 40.78
CA ILE A 253 46.47 33.96 39.90
C ILE A 253 45.13 34.14 40.65
N LEU A 254 44.09 34.59 39.94
CA LEU A 254 42.79 34.86 40.59
C LEU A 254 42.00 33.56 40.72
N ASP A 255 41.24 33.39 41.79
CA ASP A 255 40.42 32.19 42.10
C ASP A 255 39.54 31.74 40.91
N ALA A 256 39.07 32.67 40.07
CA ALA A 256 38.25 32.36 38.90
C ALA A 256 39.02 31.70 37.73
N ILE A 257 40.34 31.79 37.71
CA ILE A 257 41.22 31.19 36.70
C ILE A 257 42.30 30.27 37.31
N ASP A 258 42.28 30.13 38.63
CA ASP A 258 43.15 29.25 39.41
C ASP A 258 42.46 27.89 39.61
N LYS A 259 43.06 26.82 39.05
CA LYS A 259 42.55 25.45 39.21
C LYS A 259 42.80 24.89 40.60
N CYS A 260 43.74 25.45 41.37
CA CYS A 260 44.13 25.00 42.70
C CYS A 260 44.08 26.13 43.74
N ILE A 261 42.92 26.78 43.87
CA ILE A 261 42.51 27.87 44.81
C ILE A 261 43.08 27.83 46.27
N SER A 262 43.62 26.70 46.73
CA SER A 262 44.18 26.53 48.07
C SER A 262 45.68 26.25 48.13
N LEU A 263 46.36 26.14 46.99
CA LEU A 263 47.73 25.69 46.86
C LEU A 263 48.48 26.60 45.87
N PRO A 264 49.46 27.39 46.34
CA PRO A 264 50.10 28.40 45.50
C PRO A 264 51.00 27.78 44.45
N GLU A 265 50.92 28.30 43.23
CA GLU A 265 51.70 27.93 42.05
C GLU A 265 53.22 28.00 42.27
N THR A 266 53.92 27.06 41.62
CA THR A 266 55.36 26.99 41.52
C THR A 266 55.86 27.49 40.17
N TYR A 267 55.91 28.81 39.97
CA TYR A 267 56.48 29.47 38.77
C TYR A 267 57.84 28.90 38.32
N ASN A 268 57.82 27.90 37.44
CA ASN A 268 58.98 27.12 37.02
C ASN A 268 59.15 27.09 35.49
N GLY A 269 58.22 27.68 34.75
CA GLY A 269 58.24 27.79 33.30
C GLY A 269 57.35 26.77 32.58
N PHE A 270 56.61 25.94 33.30
CA PHE A 270 55.68 24.95 32.77
C PHE A 270 54.31 25.18 33.38
N GLN A 271 53.27 25.32 32.54
CA GLN A 271 51.88 25.54 32.96
C GLN A 271 51.61 26.58 34.07
N ASP A 272 52.55 27.52 34.32
CA ASP A 272 52.50 28.63 35.31
C ASP A 272 51.27 29.58 35.23
N GLN A 273 50.27 29.28 34.41
CA GLN A 273 49.04 30.03 34.22
C GLN A 273 47.81 29.30 34.78
N ASP A 274 47.95 28.07 35.26
CA ASP A 274 46.83 27.26 35.71
C ASP A 274 46.63 27.20 37.23
N GLY A 275 47.57 27.76 38.01
CA GLY A 275 47.40 28.02 39.44
C GLY A 275 47.70 26.82 40.33
N CYS A 276 48.26 25.75 39.79
CA CYS A 276 48.50 24.50 40.51
C CYS A 276 49.99 24.16 40.63
N PRO A 277 50.55 24.03 41.85
CA PRO A 277 51.94 23.65 42.01
C PRO A 277 52.21 22.23 41.50
N GLU A 278 53.13 22.09 40.56
CA GLU A 278 53.47 20.80 39.98
C GLU A 278 54.43 20.04 40.91
N PHE A 279 53.87 19.24 41.81
CA PHE A 279 54.64 18.22 42.50
C PHE A 279 54.85 17.03 41.57
N TYR A 280 56.07 16.89 41.03
CA TYR A 280 56.53 15.72 40.28
C TYR A 280 56.13 14.40 40.94
N ALA A 281 55.04 13.83 40.44
CA ALA A 281 54.78 12.40 40.38
C ALA A 281 53.70 12.18 39.33
N ASP A 282 54.01 12.50 38.07
CA ASP A 282 53.35 11.81 36.97
C ASP A 282 53.70 10.33 37.14
N TYR A 283 52.68 9.54 37.43
CA TYR A 283 52.78 8.09 37.43
C TYR A 283 52.62 7.62 35.98
N ASP A 284 53.35 6.56 35.67
CA ASP A 284 53.24 5.78 34.43
C ASP A 284 52.78 4.41 34.95
N THR A 285 51.46 4.24 34.98
CA THR A 285 50.79 3.18 35.74
C THR A 285 50.93 1.82 35.08
N ASP A 286 51.09 1.76 33.75
CA ASP A 286 51.31 0.53 32.99
C ASP A 286 52.76 0.32 32.51
N PHE A 287 53.64 1.30 32.77
CA PHE A 287 55.08 1.26 32.53
C PHE A 287 55.47 1.17 31.06
N ASP A 288 54.71 1.77 30.15
CA ASP A 288 55.04 1.84 28.73
C ASP A 288 55.96 3.02 28.36
N GLY A 289 56.17 3.96 29.27
CA GLY A 289 57.05 5.11 29.11
C GLY A 289 56.33 6.39 28.67
N ILE A 290 55.02 6.35 28.51
CA ILE A 290 54.11 7.49 28.41
C ILE A 290 53.54 7.74 29.83
N LEU A 291 53.31 9.00 30.20
CA LEU A 291 52.86 9.34 31.56
C LEU A 291 51.33 9.35 31.58
N ASP A 292 50.70 8.92 32.68
CA ASP A 292 49.24 8.83 32.82
C ASP A 292 48.50 10.14 32.45
N SER A 293 49.15 11.30 32.59
CA SER A 293 48.57 12.61 32.25
C SER A 293 48.50 12.90 30.75
N VAL A 294 49.27 12.18 29.93
CA VAL A 294 49.33 12.30 28.47
C VAL A 294 49.04 10.97 27.76
N ASP A 295 48.73 9.93 28.53
CA ASP A 295 48.36 8.60 28.09
C ASP A 295 46.83 8.49 28.00
N ASN A 296 46.30 8.14 26.83
CA ASN A 296 44.87 7.91 26.62
C ASN A 296 44.40 6.55 27.14
N CYS A 297 45.32 5.61 27.37
CA CYS A 297 45.09 4.30 27.96
C CYS A 297 45.99 4.02 29.19
N PRO A 298 45.90 4.79 30.31
CA PRO A 298 46.84 4.75 31.45
C PRO A 298 47.02 3.42 32.21
N LEU A 299 46.30 2.37 31.82
CA LEU A 299 46.31 1.07 32.47
C LEU A 299 46.75 -0.06 31.52
N VAL A 300 47.05 0.26 30.26
CA VAL A 300 47.30 -0.70 29.20
C VAL A 300 48.49 -0.25 28.34
N GLN A 301 49.61 -0.94 28.53
CA GLN A 301 50.88 -0.61 27.88
C GLN A 301 50.80 -0.54 26.34
N GLU A 302 51.32 0.56 25.80
CA GLU A 302 51.52 0.83 24.38
C GLU A 302 52.32 -0.24 23.64
N THR A 303 51.96 -0.46 22.37
CA THR A 303 52.67 -1.31 21.41
C THR A 303 53.40 -0.45 20.37
N PHE A 304 54.62 0.01 20.70
CA PHE A 304 55.47 0.79 19.79
C PHE A 304 55.70 0.13 18.42
N ASN A 305 54.92 0.53 17.41
CA ASN A 305 54.88 -0.05 16.08
C ASN A 305 54.99 1.00 14.94
N ASN A 306 55.22 2.27 15.28
CA ASN A 306 55.27 3.47 14.42
C ASN A 306 53.92 3.97 13.89
N PHE A 307 52.82 3.42 14.37
CA PHE A 307 51.48 3.96 14.22
C PHE A 307 51.07 4.45 15.60
N GLN A 308 50.63 5.71 15.71
CA GLN A 308 50.12 6.38 16.90
C GLN A 308 50.82 6.19 18.27
N ASP A 309 52.06 5.66 18.30
CA ASP A 309 53.02 5.46 19.43
C ASP A 309 53.19 6.57 20.50
N SER A 310 52.51 7.71 20.37
CA SER A 310 52.53 8.83 21.33
C SER A 310 51.23 9.00 22.11
N ASP A 311 50.18 8.22 21.82
CA ASP A 311 48.87 8.36 22.46
C ASP A 311 48.66 7.43 23.66
N GLY A 312 49.52 6.41 23.85
CA GLY A 312 49.54 5.54 25.02
C GLY A 312 48.60 4.34 24.93
N CYS A 313 47.91 4.17 23.80
CA CYS A 313 46.99 3.06 23.59
C CYS A 313 47.58 2.03 22.63
N PRO A 314 47.59 0.73 22.97
CA PRO A 314 48.15 -0.31 22.10
C PRO A 314 47.48 -0.28 20.72
N ASP A 315 48.25 0.16 19.74
CA ASP A 315 47.83 0.16 18.35
C ASP A 315 47.92 -1.25 17.78
N ASP A 316 46.76 -1.80 17.40
CA ASP A 316 46.74 -2.90 16.46
C ASP A 316 46.96 -2.32 15.07
N VAL A 317 48.18 -2.47 14.54
CA VAL A 317 48.34 -2.48 13.09
C VAL A 317 47.53 -3.68 12.62
N PHE A 318 46.26 -3.44 12.27
CA PHE A 318 45.63 -4.22 11.23
C PHE A 318 46.62 -4.13 10.08
N SER A 319 47.45 -5.17 9.93
CA SER A 319 47.95 -5.54 8.63
C SER A 319 46.74 -5.42 7.75
N GLU A 320 46.77 -4.50 6.77
CA GLU A 320 45.84 -4.53 5.66
C GLU A 320 45.61 -6.00 5.39
N ILE A 321 44.37 -6.46 5.57
CA ILE A 321 44.03 -7.85 5.26
C ILE A 321 44.57 -7.99 3.84
N PRO A 322 45.63 -8.79 3.61
CA PRO A 322 46.06 -9.01 2.26
C PRO A 322 44.86 -9.75 1.68
N ILE A 323 44.04 -9.01 0.94
CA ILE A 323 42.90 -9.56 0.25
C ILE A 323 43.52 -10.52 -0.74
N TYR A 324 43.50 -11.79 -0.34
CA TYR A 324 44.15 -12.86 -1.04
C TYR A 324 43.20 -13.23 -2.17
N ASP A 325 43.78 -13.55 -3.32
CA ASP A 325 43.08 -14.02 -4.51
C ASP A 325 43.62 -15.44 -4.71
N SER A 326 42.91 -16.38 -4.10
CA SER A 326 43.37 -17.75 -3.86
C SER A 326 43.57 -18.54 -5.14
N ASP A 327 42.77 -18.28 -6.17
CA ASP A 327 42.82 -18.94 -7.47
C ASP A 327 43.28 -18.04 -8.63
N ASN A 328 43.54 -16.76 -8.34
CA ASN A 328 44.16 -15.76 -9.22
C ASN A 328 43.29 -15.35 -10.42
N ASP A 329 41.98 -15.25 -10.21
CA ASP A 329 41.02 -14.80 -11.23
C ASP A 329 40.73 -13.29 -11.19
N ASN A 330 41.34 -12.56 -10.26
CA ASN A 330 41.19 -11.12 -9.97
C ASN A 330 39.91 -10.73 -9.22
N ILE A 331 39.16 -11.69 -8.68
CA ILE A 331 38.16 -11.48 -7.66
C ILE A 331 38.83 -11.85 -6.33
N PHE A 332 38.58 -11.05 -5.29
CA PHE A 332 39.23 -11.28 -4.00
C PHE A 332 38.47 -12.33 -3.20
N ASP A 333 39.15 -13.14 -2.38
CA ASP A 333 38.55 -14.21 -1.55
C ASP A 333 37.34 -13.78 -0.69
N ASN A 334 37.19 -12.48 -0.41
CA ASN A 334 36.06 -11.93 0.36
C ASN A 334 34.85 -11.51 -0.51
N LEU A 335 35.02 -11.48 -1.82
CA LEU A 335 34.01 -11.19 -2.86
C LEU A 335 33.76 -12.42 -3.77
N ASP A 336 34.62 -13.42 -3.68
CA ASP A 336 34.61 -14.66 -4.46
C ASP A 336 33.86 -15.78 -3.73
N GLU A 337 32.75 -16.27 -4.30
CA GLU A 337 31.97 -17.39 -3.78
C GLU A 337 32.70 -18.74 -3.92
N CYS A 338 33.66 -18.83 -4.83
CA CYS A 338 34.39 -20.01 -5.25
C CYS A 338 35.91 -19.89 -5.10
N ILE A 339 36.38 -19.40 -3.94
CA ILE A 339 37.76 -19.24 -3.40
C ILE A 339 38.88 -20.19 -3.92
N SER A 340 38.59 -21.35 -4.50
CA SER A 340 39.61 -22.29 -5.01
C SER A 340 39.51 -22.60 -6.51
N LEU A 341 38.56 -21.99 -7.21
CA LEU A 341 38.23 -22.27 -8.59
C LEU A 341 38.12 -20.95 -9.36
N PRO A 342 39.05 -20.67 -10.27
CA PRO A 342 39.09 -19.38 -10.92
C PRO A 342 37.88 -19.18 -11.83
N GLU A 343 37.30 -17.99 -11.78
CA GLU A 343 36.25 -17.50 -12.65
C GLU A 343 36.57 -17.76 -14.14
N THR A 344 35.54 -18.13 -14.89
CA THR A 344 35.55 -18.23 -16.34
C THR A 344 34.76 -17.08 -16.96
N TYR A 345 35.42 -15.92 -17.11
CA TYR A 345 34.88 -14.74 -17.81
C TYR A 345 34.26 -15.08 -19.18
N ASN A 346 32.95 -15.27 -19.20
CA ASN A 346 32.18 -15.73 -20.36
C ASN A 346 30.94 -14.87 -20.62
N GLY A 347 30.69 -13.84 -19.80
CA GLY A 347 29.59 -12.89 -19.93
C GLY A 347 28.32 -13.23 -19.14
N PHE A 348 28.33 -14.36 -18.42
CA PHE A 348 27.31 -14.75 -17.45
C PHE A 348 27.98 -14.75 -16.08
N GLN A 349 27.30 -14.22 -15.06
CA GLN A 349 27.72 -14.18 -13.64
C GLN A 349 29.21 -13.89 -13.31
N ASP A 350 29.96 -13.27 -14.23
CA ASP A 350 31.41 -12.91 -14.17
C ASP A 350 31.89 -12.13 -12.92
N ASP A 351 30.98 -11.73 -12.02
CA ASP A 351 31.28 -10.99 -10.78
C ASP A 351 31.21 -11.88 -9.51
N ASP A 352 30.79 -13.16 -9.60
CA ASP A 352 30.57 -14.03 -8.44
C ASP A 352 31.79 -14.89 -8.02
N GLY A 353 32.80 -15.01 -8.89
CA GLY A 353 34.05 -15.73 -8.62
C GLY A 353 33.97 -17.23 -8.90
N CYS A 354 32.83 -17.74 -9.37
CA CYS A 354 32.60 -19.14 -9.64
C CYS A 354 32.69 -19.48 -11.14
N PRO A 355 33.43 -20.53 -11.56
CA PRO A 355 33.49 -20.91 -12.96
C PRO A 355 32.12 -21.31 -13.50
N ASP A 356 31.55 -20.42 -14.30
CA ASP A 356 30.31 -20.67 -14.98
C ASP A 356 30.47 -21.68 -16.11
N PHE A 357 29.76 -22.79 -15.97
CA PHE A 357 29.55 -23.73 -17.05
C PHE A 357 28.20 -23.42 -17.71
N ILE A 358 28.20 -22.43 -18.62
CA ILE A 358 27.07 -22.28 -19.53
C ILE A 358 26.96 -23.59 -20.30
N SER A 359 25.82 -24.27 -20.11
CA SER A 359 25.44 -25.39 -20.96
C SER A 359 25.36 -24.85 -22.39
N ILE A 360 26.33 -25.21 -23.24
CA ILE A 360 26.28 -24.90 -24.69
C ILE A 360 25.17 -25.68 -25.43
N THR A 361 24.25 -26.28 -24.68
CA THR A 361 23.08 -26.92 -25.24
C THR A 361 22.13 -25.80 -25.58
N ASP A 362 21.86 -25.69 -26.86
CA ASP A 362 20.96 -24.75 -27.51
C ASP A 362 20.04 -25.67 -28.32
N SER A 363 18.88 -25.96 -27.73
CA SER A 363 18.00 -27.06 -28.14
C SER A 363 17.17 -26.70 -29.38
N ASP A 364 16.99 -25.41 -29.69
CA ASP A 364 16.33 -24.92 -30.90
C ASP A 364 17.26 -24.22 -31.90
N TYR A 365 18.53 -23.99 -31.54
CA TYR A 365 19.59 -23.44 -32.38
C TYR A 365 19.44 -21.96 -32.73
N ASP A 366 18.82 -21.17 -31.86
CA ASP A 366 18.59 -19.74 -32.07
C ASP A 366 19.73 -18.84 -31.58
N SER A 367 20.80 -19.44 -31.06
CA SER A 367 21.98 -18.79 -30.49
C SER A 367 21.81 -18.27 -29.05
N VAL A 368 20.69 -18.56 -28.40
CA VAL A 368 20.46 -18.38 -26.97
C VAL A 368 20.61 -19.77 -26.30
N PRO A 369 21.54 -19.95 -25.35
CA PRO A 369 21.70 -21.24 -24.67
C PRO A 369 20.48 -21.61 -23.80
N ASP A 370 20.11 -22.89 -23.73
CA ASP A 370 19.00 -23.46 -22.94
C ASP A 370 18.93 -22.96 -21.49
N SER A 371 20.06 -22.54 -20.90
CA SER A 371 20.16 -22.08 -19.52
C SER A 371 19.66 -20.65 -19.31
N ILE A 372 19.59 -19.86 -20.37
CA ILE A 372 19.15 -18.46 -20.35
C ILE A 372 18.00 -18.20 -21.34
N ASP A 373 17.58 -19.23 -22.06
CA ASP A 373 16.47 -19.23 -23.01
C ASP A 373 15.17 -19.63 -22.29
N ASN A 374 14.21 -18.71 -22.24
CA ASN A 374 12.89 -18.93 -21.64
C ASN A 374 12.02 -19.89 -22.46
N CYS A 375 12.34 -20.06 -23.74
CA CYS A 375 11.58 -20.82 -24.71
C CYS A 375 12.30 -22.02 -25.31
N LYS A 376 13.50 -22.39 -24.88
CA LYS A 376 14.31 -23.63 -25.04
C LYS A 376 14.22 -24.44 -26.35
N TYR A 377 13.01 -24.74 -26.79
CA TYR A 377 12.68 -25.55 -27.97
C TYR A 377 12.05 -24.70 -29.09
N ALA A 378 11.96 -23.38 -28.96
CA ALA A 378 11.33 -22.49 -29.91
C ALA A 378 12.26 -21.31 -30.26
N VAL A 379 12.70 -21.30 -31.52
CA VAL A 379 13.69 -20.35 -32.05
C VAL A 379 13.27 -18.89 -31.90
N GLU A 380 14.10 -18.08 -31.25
CA GLU A 380 14.02 -16.62 -31.17
C GLU A 380 13.82 -15.93 -32.54
N THR A 381 12.98 -14.90 -32.54
CA THR A 381 12.73 -14.01 -33.67
C THR A 381 13.35 -12.64 -33.44
N TYR A 382 14.65 -12.51 -33.69
CA TYR A 382 15.41 -11.25 -33.66
C TYR A 382 14.75 -10.10 -34.47
N ASN A 383 13.94 -9.29 -33.80
CA ASN A 383 13.13 -8.22 -34.39
C ASN A 383 13.26 -6.87 -33.64
N GLY A 384 14.05 -6.83 -32.57
CA GLY A 384 14.36 -5.65 -31.76
C GLY A 384 13.40 -5.41 -30.60
N PHE A 385 12.48 -6.33 -30.35
CA PHE A 385 11.65 -6.41 -29.17
C PHE A 385 12.01 -7.73 -28.49
N GLN A 386 12.30 -7.72 -27.20
CA GLN A 386 12.59 -8.89 -26.35
C GLN A 386 13.60 -9.96 -26.82
N ASP A 387 14.34 -9.72 -27.92
CA ASP A 387 15.46 -10.51 -28.49
C ASP A 387 16.51 -11.16 -27.52
N ASP A 388 16.53 -10.82 -26.23
CA ASP A 388 17.43 -11.40 -25.23
C ASP A 388 16.77 -12.54 -24.40
N ASP A 389 15.47 -12.80 -24.56
CA ASP A 389 14.71 -13.76 -23.75
C ASP A 389 14.64 -15.19 -24.34
N GLY A 390 15.04 -15.36 -25.60
CA GLY A 390 15.08 -16.64 -26.31
C GLY A 390 13.71 -17.09 -26.83
N CYS A 391 12.68 -16.26 -26.71
CA CYS A 391 11.33 -16.58 -27.13
C CYS A 391 10.96 -15.90 -28.46
N PRO A 392 10.32 -16.62 -29.42
CA PRO A 392 9.93 -16.03 -30.68
C PRO A 392 9.00 -14.81 -30.52
N ASP A 393 9.58 -13.63 -30.71
CA ASP A 393 8.85 -12.38 -30.66
C ASP A 393 7.95 -12.18 -31.87
N THR A 394 6.67 -11.94 -31.61
CA THR A 394 5.65 -11.72 -32.63
C THR A 394 5.31 -10.24 -32.76
N LEU A 395 6.19 -9.45 -33.39
CA LEU A 395 5.83 -8.10 -33.83
C LEU A 395 5.99 -7.91 -35.34
N TYR A 396 4.86 -8.14 -36.03
CA TYR A 396 4.20 -7.23 -36.99
C TYR A 396 3.67 -7.97 -38.22
N ASP A 397 2.50 -8.60 -38.05
CA ASP A 397 1.35 -8.32 -38.91
C ASP A 397 0.08 -8.37 -38.05
N GLN A 398 -0.84 -7.48 -38.34
CA GLN A 398 -2.05 -7.20 -37.58
C GLN A 398 -2.94 -8.45 -37.41
N ARG A 399 -3.26 -8.75 -36.14
CA ARG A 399 -4.23 -9.73 -35.61
C ARG A 399 -3.67 -11.13 -35.30
N PHE A 400 -3.24 -11.32 -34.06
CA PHE A 400 -3.17 -12.66 -33.42
C PHE A 400 -4.19 -12.82 -32.31
N SER A 401 -5.29 -12.11 -32.46
CA SER A 401 -6.49 -12.36 -31.71
C SER A 401 -7.61 -12.29 -32.74
N SER A 402 -8.37 -13.37 -32.80
CA SER A 402 -9.65 -13.34 -33.50
C SER A 402 -10.47 -12.21 -32.88
N ASP A 403 -11.17 -11.48 -33.73
CA ASP A 403 -12.14 -10.45 -33.38
C ASP A 403 -13.34 -10.87 -34.21
N SER A 404 -14.11 -11.77 -33.61
CA SER A 404 -15.07 -12.66 -34.26
C SER A 404 -16.36 -11.92 -34.65
N ASP A 405 -16.64 -10.76 -34.06
CA ASP A 405 -17.75 -9.87 -34.40
C ASP A 405 -17.34 -8.51 -34.98
N GLU A 406 -16.04 -8.24 -35.10
CA GLU A 406 -15.43 -7.08 -35.78
C GLU A 406 -15.75 -5.74 -35.12
N ASP A 407 -15.90 -5.69 -33.80
CA ASP A 407 -16.18 -4.45 -33.08
C ASP A 407 -14.91 -3.63 -32.72
N GLY A 408 -13.74 -4.26 -32.79
CA GLY A 408 -12.43 -3.65 -32.54
C GLY A 408 -11.80 -4.02 -31.21
N ILE A 409 -12.51 -4.76 -30.35
CA ILE A 409 -11.98 -5.51 -29.22
C ILE A 409 -11.68 -6.92 -29.75
N ILE A 410 -10.89 -7.70 -29.03
CA ILE A 410 -10.35 -8.97 -29.52
C ILE A 410 -10.88 -10.10 -28.65
N ASP A 411 -11.24 -11.26 -29.21
CA ASP A 411 -11.98 -12.37 -28.57
C ASP A 411 -11.46 -12.79 -27.18
N ASN A 412 -10.16 -12.60 -26.90
CA ASN A 412 -9.53 -12.94 -25.62
C ASN A 412 -9.58 -11.82 -24.57
N PHE A 413 -9.96 -10.61 -24.97
CA PHE A 413 -10.24 -9.43 -24.15
C PHE A 413 -11.68 -8.93 -24.31
N ASP A 414 -12.49 -9.67 -25.06
CA ASP A 414 -13.89 -9.39 -25.35
C ASP A 414 -14.75 -10.35 -24.51
N LEU A 415 -15.62 -9.80 -23.66
CA LEU A 415 -16.55 -10.58 -22.85
C LEU A 415 -17.69 -11.20 -23.68
N CYS A 416 -17.95 -10.65 -24.86
CA CYS A 416 -18.95 -11.11 -25.81
C CYS A 416 -18.38 -11.35 -27.23
N PRO A 417 -17.44 -12.31 -27.43
CA PRO A 417 -16.70 -12.52 -28.70
C PRO A 417 -17.51 -12.81 -29.98
N ASN A 418 -18.83 -12.80 -29.94
CA ASN A 418 -19.68 -13.06 -31.10
C ASN A 418 -20.77 -12.00 -31.27
N SER A 419 -20.81 -10.98 -30.42
CA SER A 419 -21.80 -9.91 -30.45
C SER A 419 -21.08 -8.56 -30.36
N PRO A 420 -21.12 -7.75 -31.44
CA PRO A 420 -20.27 -6.57 -31.50
C PRO A 420 -20.73 -5.47 -30.55
N GLU A 421 -19.78 -4.87 -29.84
CA GLU A 421 -19.88 -3.68 -29.00
C GLU A 421 -20.65 -2.54 -29.69
N ASN A 422 -21.41 -1.78 -28.89
CA ASN A 422 -22.27 -0.71 -29.35
C ASN A 422 -21.90 0.71 -28.88
N TYR A 423 -20.67 1.02 -28.42
CA TYR A 423 -20.11 2.38 -28.23
C TYR A 423 -21.13 3.48 -27.86
N ASN A 424 -21.83 3.27 -26.75
CA ASN A 424 -22.94 4.11 -26.30
C ASN A 424 -22.59 4.99 -25.07
N ARG A 425 -21.33 4.94 -24.59
CA ARG A 425 -20.74 5.60 -23.40
C ARG A 425 -21.00 4.92 -22.06
N PHE A 426 -21.49 3.69 -22.08
CA PHE A 426 -21.58 2.81 -20.93
C PHE A 426 -20.71 1.61 -21.29
N LEU A 427 -19.81 1.21 -20.38
CA LEU A 427 -18.87 0.07 -20.49
C LEU A 427 -18.26 -0.25 -21.88
N ASP A 428 -18.12 0.74 -22.77
CA ASP A 428 -17.56 0.72 -24.15
C ASP A 428 -16.21 -0.02 -24.37
N ASP A 429 -15.53 -0.46 -23.32
CA ASP A 429 -14.23 -1.14 -23.36
C ASP A 429 -14.32 -2.66 -23.08
N ASP A 430 -15.52 -3.22 -22.84
CA ASP A 430 -15.72 -4.60 -22.37
C ASP A 430 -16.05 -5.62 -23.50
N GLY A 431 -16.44 -5.15 -24.69
CA GLY A 431 -16.72 -5.97 -25.88
C GLY A 431 -18.17 -6.42 -26.00
N CYS A 432 -19.03 -6.05 -25.05
CA CYS A 432 -20.42 -6.48 -25.02
C CYS A 432 -21.37 -5.36 -25.49
N PRO A 433 -22.35 -5.64 -26.36
CA PRO A 433 -23.32 -4.62 -26.76
C PRO A 433 -24.17 -4.18 -25.58
N ASP A 434 -23.84 -3.02 -25.05
CA ASP A 434 -24.59 -2.35 -24.00
C ASP A 434 -25.85 -1.72 -24.56
N ASP A 435 -26.87 -2.51 -24.87
CA ASP A 435 -28.14 -1.93 -25.28
C ASP A 435 -28.87 -1.32 -24.06
N PRO A 436 -29.38 -0.09 -24.15
CA PRO A 436 -30.15 0.51 -23.08
C PRO A 436 -31.46 -0.26 -22.91
N ILE A 437 -31.54 -1.04 -21.83
CA ILE A 437 -32.76 -1.46 -21.14
C ILE A 437 -33.76 -2.24 -22.04
N GLU A 438 -33.37 -3.42 -22.53
CA GLU A 438 -34.37 -4.40 -23.03
C GLU A 438 -35.07 -5.13 -21.86
N SER A 439 -34.38 -5.28 -20.71
CA SER A 439 -34.90 -5.91 -19.51
C SER A 439 -34.11 -5.46 -18.28
N ASP A 440 -34.78 -4.79 -17.36
CA ASP A 440 -34.30 -4.32 -16.05
C ASP A 440 -35.42 -4.69 -15.06
N PHE A 441 -35.21 -5.78 -14.31
CA PHE A 441 -36.27 -6.47 -13.58
C PHE A 441 -36.61 -5.76 -12.26
N ASP A 442 -35.62 -5.17 -11.62
CA ASP A 442 -35.71 -4.44 -10.35
C ASP A 442 -35.71 -2.91 -10.51
N GLN A 443 -35.48 -2.42 -11.72
CA GLN A 443 -35.63 -1.01 -12.13
C GLN A 443 -34.66 -0.06 -11.45
N ASP A 444 -33.43 -0.50 -11.20
CA ASP A 444 -32.36 0.39 -10.71
C ASP A 444 -31.70 1.22 -11.81
N GLY A 445 -31.84 0.82 -13.08
CA GLY A 445 -31.27 1.51 -14.24
C GLY A 445 -30.11 0.77 -14.89
N ILE A 446 -29.71 -0.37 -14.36
CA ILE A 446 -28.74 -1.31 -14.94
C ILE A 446 -29.54 -2.44 -15.61
N SER A 447 -29.06 -2.96 -16.74
CA SER A 447 -29.80 -4.00 -17.46
C SER A 447 -29.47 -5.38 -16.90
N ASN A 448 -30.43 -6.30 -16.86
CA ASN A 448 -30.25 -7.66 -16.34
C ASN A 448 -29.08 -8.47 -16.96
N ALA A 449 -28.52 -8.02 -18.09
CA ALA A 449 -27.41 -8.68 -18.77
C ALA A 449 -26.05 -8.29 -18.17
N VAL A 450 -25.95 -7.08 -17.61
CA VAL A 450 -24.74 -6.51 -16.99
C VAL A 450 -24.88 -6.33 -15.48
N ASP A 451 -26.11 -6.42 -14.97
CA ASP A 451 -26.45 -6.42 -13.55
C ASP A 451 -26.01 -7.73 -12.89
N LEU A 452 -25.14 -7.65 -11.88
CA LEU A 452 -24.67 -8.78 -11.09
C LEU A 452 -25.78 -9.33 -10.16
N CYS A 453 -26.78 -8.51 -9.84
CA CYS A 453 -27.96 -8.84 -9.07
C CYS A 453 -29.29 -8.54 -9.81
N PRO A 454 -29.64 -9.24 -10.93
CA PRO A 454 -30.77 -8.95 -11.84
C PRO A 454 -32.20 -8.98 -11.26
N SER A 455 -32.36 -9.02 -9.96
CA SER A 455 -33.65 -9.09 -9.26
C SER A 455 -33.70 -8.26 -7.98
N ILE A 456 -32.61 -7.58 -7.64
CA ILE A 456 -32.48 -6.74 -6.45
C ILE A 456 -31.83 -5.42 -6.87
N SER A 457 -32.62 -4.34 -6.79
CA SER A 457 -32.20 -3.01 -7.20
C SER A 457 -30.98 -2.51 -6.41
N GLU A 458 -30.02 -1.95 -7.13
CA GLU A 458 -28.86 -1.20 -6.64
C GLU A 458 -29.22 -0.11 -5.61
N THR A 459 -28.30 0.11 -4.67
CA THR A 459 -28.32 1.18 -3.67
C THR A 459 -27.27 2.24 -3.98
N TYR A 460 -27.61 3.22 -4.84
CA TYR A 460 -26.75 4.36 -5.18
C TYR A 460 -26.21 5.13 -3.96
N ASN A 461 -25.03 4.76 -3.48
CA ASN A 461 -24.38 5.27 -2.27
C ASN A 461 -22.94 5.76 -2.51
N HIS A 462 -22.48 5.79 -3.78
CA HIS A 462 -21.14 6.20 -4.25
C HIS A 462 -20.02 5.21 -3.94
N PHE A 463 -20.36 4.03 -3.43
CA PHE A 463 -19.52 2.84 -3.42
C PHE A 463 -20.10 1.92 -4.49
N GLN A 464 -19.25 1.32 -5.33
CA GLN A 464 -19.56 0.29 -6.34
C GLN A 464 -20.90 0.36 -7.12
N ASP A 465 -21.47 1.56 -7.30
CA ASP A 465 -22.78 1.86 -7.93
C ASP A 465 -22.95 1.39 -9.40
N ASP A 466 -21.93 0.78 -10.01
CA ASP A 466 -21.91 0.38 -11.41
C ASP A 466 -22.14 -1.14 -11.61
N ASP A 467 -22.19 -1.97 -10.55
CA ASP A 467 -22.31 -3.44 -10.67
C ASP A 467 -23.75 -4.00 -10.58
N GLY A 468 -24.73 -3.19 -10.17
CA GLY A 468 -26.15 -3.56 -10.10
C GLY A 468 -26.54 -4.31 -8.83
N CYS A 469 -25.59 -4.59 -7.94
CA CYS A 469 -25.84 -5.24 -6.68
C CYS A 469 -25.91 -4.23 -5.54
N PRO A 470 -27.00 -4.21 -4.73
CA PRO A 470 -27.12 -3.30 -3.59
C PRO A 470 -25.94 -3.51 -2.66
N ASP A 471 -25.03 -2.56 -2.71
CA ASP A 471 -23.93 -2.52 -1.80
C ASP A 471 -24.34 -1.72 -0.57
N SER A 472 -23.69 -2.09 0.52
CA SER A 472 -23.75 -1.31 1.74
C SER A 472 -22.36 -0.78 1.95
N VAL A 473 -22.21 0.54 1.88
CA VAL A 473 -21.29 1.17 2.82
C VAL A 473 -21.80 0.79 4.21
N ASP A 474 -21.19 -0.24 4.79
CA ASP A 474 -21.24 -0.42 6.23
C ASP A 474 -20.70 0.89 6.81
N THR A 475 -21.61 1.81 7.15
CA THR A 475 -21.39 2.59 8.36
C THR A 475 -21.00 1.54 9.37
N ILE A 476 -19.75 1.57 9.82
CA ILE A 476 -19.19 0.58 10.72
C ILE A 476 -20.10 0.52 11.94
N GLU A 477 -21.10 -0.36 11.91
CA GLU A 477 -21.79 -0.85 13.08
C GLU A 477 -20.80 -1.85 13.65
N LEU A 478 -19.85 -1.30 14.42
CA LEU A 478 -18.87 -2.05 15.18
C LEU A 478 -19.61 -3.16 15.94
N PHE A 479 -19.42 -4.38 15.47
CA PHE A 479 -19.51 -5.64 16.21
C PHE A 479 -20.65 -5.73 17.22
N THR A 480 -21.72 -6.48 16.88
CA THR A 480 -22.56 -7.09 17.92
C THR A 480 -21.84 -8.26 18.57
N TYR A 481 -20.71 -8.00 19.24
CA TYR A 481 -20.26 -8.83 20.33
C TYR A 481 -21.10 -8.41 21.53
N GLN A 482 -22.14 -9.18 21.84
CA GLN A 482 -23.00 -8.89 22.98
C GLN A 482 -22.22 -9.23 24.25
N LEU A 483 -21.54 -8.22 24.78
CA LEU A 483 -20.76 -8.34 25.99
C LEU A 483 -21.70 -8.51 27.21
N PRO A 484 -21.23 -9.09 28.32
CA PRO A 484 -22.08 -9.34 29.48
C PRO A 484 -22.61 -8.03 30.07
N ASP A 485 -23.93 -7.90 30.10
CA ASP A 485 -24.69 -6.87 30.80
C ASP A 485 -25.71 -7.63 31.67
N ILE A 486 -25.32 -7.87 32.93
CA ILE A 486 -26.01 -8.82 33.80
C ILE A 486 -27.35 -8.29 34.34
N ASP A 487 -27.56 -6.97 34.36
CA ASP A 487 -28.81 -6.34 34.78
C ASP A 487 -29.62 -5.68 33.64
N ASN A 488 -29.08 -5.68 32.43
CA ASN A 488 -29.68 -5.28 31.16
C ASN A 488 -30.06 -3.79 31.11
N ASP A 489 -29.24 -2.93 31.71
CA ASP A 489 -29.45 -1.49 31.66
C ASP A 489 -28.81 -0.82 30.44
N GLY A 490 -28.04 -1.55 29.63
CA GLY A 490 -27.38 -1.06 28.42
C GLY A 490 -25.94 -0.60 28.63
N ILE A 491 -25.39 -0.73 29.83
CA ILE A 491 -23.99 -0.50 30.15
C ILE A 491 -23.31 -1.86 30.36
N ASP A 492 -22.15 -2.05 29.74
CA ASP A 492 -21.39 -3.29 29.81
C ASP A 492 -20.79 -3.52 31.22
N ASP A 493 -20.82 -4.76 31.74
CA ASP A 493 -20.32 -5.14 33.08
C ASP A 493 -18.86 -4.68 33.34
N ARG A 494 -18.04 -4.43 32.31
CA ARG A 494 -16.65 -3.94 32.48
C ARG A 494 -16.59 -2.43 32.75
N TRP A 495 -17.58 -1.68 32.30
CA TRP A 495 -17.71 -0.22 32.48
C TRP A 495 -18.81 0.17 33.47
N ASP A 496 -19.60 -0.80 33.91
CA ASP A 496 -20.61 -0.67 34.95
C ASP A 496 -20.00 -0.71 36.38
N GLN A 497 -20.26 0.34 37.16
CA GLN A 497 -19.85 0.44 38.56
C GLN A 497 -20.77 -0.34 39.53
N CYS A 498 -21.99 -0.66 39.12
CA CYS A 498 -23.00 -1.42 39.85
C CYS A 498 -23.58 -2.60 39.04
N PRO A 499 -22.78 -3.62 38.65
CA PRO A 499 -23.20 -4.67 37.72
C PRO A 499 -24.53 -5.38 38.02
N GLU A 500 -24.99 -5.46 39.27
CA GLU A 500 -26.23 -6.19 39.60
C GLU A 500 -27.48 -5.27 39.77
N GLU A 501 -27.35 -3.97 39.59
CA GLU A 501 -28.43 -2.98 39.78
C GLU A 501 -28.59 -2.04 38.58
N SER A 502 -29.66 -2.24 37.81
CA SER A 502 -29.89 -1.46 36.58
C SER A 502 -29.97 0.06 36.79
N GLU A 503 -29.23 0.81 35.98
CA GLU A 503 -29.26 2.26 35.85
C GLU A 503 -30.69 2.80 35.61
N ASN A 504 -30.93 4.02 36.10
CA ASN A 504 -32.17 4.75 35.87
C ASN A 504 -31.92 6.05 35.10
N TYR A 505 -31.74 5.95 33.77
CA TYR A 505 -31.63 7.07 32.82
C TYR A 505 -32.51 8.28 33.19
N ASN A 506 -31.93 9.23 33.92
CA ASN A 506 -32.61 10.40 34.48
C ASN A 506 -31.89 11.72 34.19
N GLY A 507 -30.84 11.68 33.36
CA GLY A 507 -30.12 12.85 32.87
C GLY A 507 -28.92 13.23 33.73
N PHE A 508 -28.57 12.43 34.73
CA PHE A 508 -27.43 12.63 35.62
C PHE A 508 -26.67 11.31 35.69
N ALA A 509 -25.35 11.35 35.50
CA ALA A 509 -24.43 10.21 35.54
C ALA A 509 -24.88 8.90 34.85
N ASP A 510 -25.76 8.99 33.84
CA ASP A 510 -26.38 7.85 33.13
C ASP A 510 -25.40 6.95 32.33
N THR A 511 -24.09 7.09 32.52
CA THR A 511 -23.03 6.32 31.84
C THR A 511 -22.20 5.48 32.81
N ASP A 512 -22.51 5.45 34.10
CA ASP A 512 -21.73 4.74 35.11
C ASP A 512 -22.34 3.42 35.63
N GLY A 513 -23.56 3.08 35.18
CA GLY A 513 -24.25 1.80 35.46
C GLY A 513 -24.87 1.71 36.85
N CYS A 514 -24.91 2.80 37.62
CA CYS A 514 -25.42 2.81 38.99
C CYS A 514 -26.69 3.65 39.14
N PRO A 515 -27.84 3.08 39.58
CA PRO A 515 -29.09 3.81 39.71
C PRO A 515 -29.00 4.99 40.68
N ASP A 516 -29.06 6.16 40.07
CA ASP A 516 -29.09 7.46 40.69
C ASP A 516 -30.38 7.69 41.46
N LYS A 517 -30.26 7.66 42.78
CA LYS A 517 -31.30 8.15 43.66
C LYS A 517 -31.18 9.66 43.71
N ILE A 518 -32.19 10.38 43.20
CA ILE A 518 -32.37 11.81 43.44
C ILE A 518 -32.21 12.07 44.94
N GLY A 519 -31.02 12.55 45.31
CA GLY A 519 -30.75 13.04 46.63
C GLY A 519 -31.70 14.19 46.89
N ILE A 520 -32.42 14.15 48.01
CA ILE A 520 -33.11 15.33 48.51
C ILE A 520 -32.10 16.47 48.49
N SER A 521 -32.34 17.44 47.61
CA SER A 521 -31.56 18.65 47.50
C SER A 521 -31.43 19.24 48.90
N ILE A 522 -30.22 19.14 49.43
CA ILE A 522 -29.76 19.91 50.58
C ILE A 522 -30.10 21.36 50.23
N PRO A 523 -30.73 22.14 51.13
CA PRO A 523 -31.25 23.45 50.77
C PRO A 523 -30.13 24.28 50.17
N ILE A 524 -30.27 24.60 48.89
CA ILE A 524 -29.36 25.45 48.13
C ILE A 524 -29.31 26.77 48.90
N ASP A 525 -28.12 27.08 49.41
CA ASP A 525 -27.86 28.44 49.87
C ASP A 525 -28.13 29.35 48.68
N ALA A 526 -28.96 30.38 48.85
CA ALA A 526 -29.50 31.20 47.77
C ALA A 526 -28.43 32.09 47.09
N SER A 527 -27.16 31.73 47.22
CA SER A 527 -25.98 32.39 46.69
C SER A 527 -25.35 31.65 45.50
N MET A 528 -25.97 30.59 44.99
CA MET A 528 -25.44 29.73 43.91
C MET A 528 -26.41 29.60 42.74
N ILE A 529 -27.47 30.41 42.71
CA ILE A 529 -28.35 30.52 41.54
C ILE A 529 -27.67 31.53 40.63
N ASP A 530 -27.49 31.18 39.38
CA ASP A 530 -26.95 31.98 38.28
C ASP A 530 -27.99 31.86 37.17
N SER A 531 -28.80 32.91 37.00
CA SER A 531 -30.05 32.87 36.25
C SER A 531 -29.88 33.19 34.75
N ASP A 532 -28.72 33.69 34.35
CA ASP A 532 -28.34 34.04 32.97
C ASP A 532 -27.05 33.35 32.49
N ASP A 533 -26.50 32.44 33.30
CA ASP A 533 -25.41 31.52 32.96
C ASP A 533 -24.11 32.26 32.56
N ASP A 534 -23.81 33.39 33.19
CA ASP A 534 -22.58 34.16 32.95
C ASP A 534 -21.44 33.85 33.96
N ALA A 535 -21.67 32.84 34.80
CA ALA A 535 -20.79 32.34 35.85
C ALA A 535 -20.66 33.26 37.09
N ILE A 536 -21.53 34.26 37.24
CA ILE A 536 -21.64 35.12 38.41
C ILE A 536 -22.98 34.86 39.12
N PRO A 537 -22.99 34.30 40.35
CA PRO A 537 -24.25 34.01 41.03
C PRO A 537 -25.11 35.26 41.30
N ASP A 538 -26.43 35.14 41.13
CA ASP A 538 -27.49 36.16 41.34
C ASP A 538 -27.36 36.96 42.65
N GLY A 539 -26.74 36.37 43.67
CA GLY A 539 -26.54 36.99 44.98
C GLY A 539 -25.42 38.04 45.02
N ILE A 540 -24.50 37.99 44.05
CA ILE A 540 -23.39 38.93 43.89
C ILE A 540 -23.44 39.66 42.54
N ASP A 541 -24.23 39.16 41.59
CA ASP A 541 -24.49 39.77 40.30
C ASP A 541 -25.43 40.99 40.41
N LEU A 542 -25.04 42.10 39.75
CA LEU A 542 -25.84 43.32 39.65
C LEU A 542 -26.92 43.24 38.55
N CYS A 543 -26.78 42.36 37.56
CA CYS A 543 -27.77 42.12 36.51
C CYS A 543 -28.12 40.61 36.31
N PRO A 544 -28.76 39.94 37.30
CA PRO A 544 -29.02 38.48 37.34
C PRO A 544 -29.92 37.85 36.27
N THR A 545 -30.11 38.49 35.12
CA THR A 545 -31.00 38.03 34.05
C THR A 545 -30.50 38.48 32.67
N ALA A 546 -29.39 39.20 32.62
CA ALA A 546 -28.77 39.70 31.42
C ALA A 546 -27.27 39.39 31.50
N PRO A 547 -26.78 38.43 30.70
CA PRO A 547 -25.44 37.89 30.88
C PRO A 547 -24.37 38.92 30.57
N GLU A 548 -23.32 38.95 31.40
CA GLU A 548 -22.12 39.76 31.20
C GLU A 548 -21.46 39.50 29.84
N ARG A 549 -20.88 40.55 29.25
CA ARG A 549 -20.04 40.44 28.06
C ARG A 549 -18.60 40.78 28.43
N TYR A 550 -17.83 39.74 28.74
CA TYR A 550 -16.38 39.83 28.96
C TYR A 550 -15.67 40.59 27.82
N ASN A 551 -15.48 41.89 27.99
CA ASN A 551 -14.90 42.82 27.02
C ASN A 551 -13.80 43.71 27.62
N GLY A 552 -13.40 43.42 28.86
CA GLY A 552 -12.31 44.10 29.56
C GLY A 552 -12.76 45.35 30.32
N TYR A 553 -14.08 45.61 30.40
CA TYR A 553 -14.65 46.78 31.06
C TYR A 553 -15.67 46.33 32.11
N PHE A 554 -15.26 46.38 33.38
CA PHE A 554 -16.06 46.01 34.55
C PHE A 554 -16.65 44.60 34.54
N ASP A 555 -15.94 43.62 33.96
CA ASP A 555 -16.37 42.21 33.81
C ASP A 555 -16.53 41.39 35.12
N THR A 556 -16.61 42.06 36.27
CA THR A 556 -16.77 41.44 37.59
C THR A 556 -18.08 41.84 38.26
N ASP A 557 -18.87 42.72 37.64
CA ASP A 557 -20.09 43.26 38.21
C ASP A 557 -21.36 42.58 37.66
N GLY A 558 -21.23 41.76 36.62
CA GLY A 558 -22.26 40.86 36.07
C GLY A 558 -23.30 41.58 35.21
N CYS A 559 -22.98 42.81 34.78
CA CYS A 559 -23.85 43.61 33.94
C CYS A 559 -23.21 43.85 32.57
N PRO A 560 -23.90 43.51 31.45
CA PRO A 560 -23.37 43.69 30.11
C PRO A 560 -23.00 45.15 29.85
N ASP A 561 -21.69 45.37 29.83
CA ASP A 561 -21.11 46.69 29.76
C ASP A 561 -20.59 47.00 28.36
N ASN A 562 -20.57 48.28 28.00
CA ASN A 562 -20.06 48.73 26.69
C ASN A 562 -18.82 49.60 26.91
N VAL A 563 -17.69 49.19 26.33
CA VAL A 563 -16.45 49.97 26.35
C VAL A 563 -16.73 51.39 25.81
N PRO A 564 -16.37 52.48 26.52
CA PRO A 564 -16.48 53.82 25.98
C PRO A 564 -15.55 53.94 24.77
N VAL A 565 -16.14 54.03 23.58
CA VAL A 565 -15.39 54.06 22.32
C VAL A 565 -14.61 55.37 22.24
N ASP A 566 -13.30 55.28 22.39
CA ASP A 566 -12.41 56.40 22.15
C ASP A 566 -12.19 56.57 20.63
N SER A 567 -12.08 57.84 20.26
CA SER A 567 -12.31 58.51 18.96
C SER A 567 -11.64 58.00 17.66
N SER A 568 -11.16 56.76 17.57
CA SER A 568 -10.43 56.22 16.41
C SER A 568 -11.04 54.97 15.76
N ALA A 569 -12.23 54.54 16.19
CA ALA A 569 -12.96 53.47 15.51
C ALA A 569 -13.55 53.95 14.17
N ASP A 570 -13.60 53.07 13.19
CA ASP A 570 -14.20 53.21 11.86
C ASP A 570 -15.04 51.93 11.67
N ALA A 571 -16.32 52.01 12.03
CA ALA A 571 -17.17 50.84 12.28
C ALA A 571 -17.73 50.19 11.01
N ASP A 572 -17.74 50.88 9.87
CA ASP A 572 -18.14 50.33 8.57
C ASP A 572 -16.96 50.17 7.58
N PHE A 573 -15.76 50.54 8.03
CA PHE A 573 -14.48 50.35 7.34
C PHE A 573 -14.41 51.08 6.00
N ASP A 574 -15.01 52.27 5.92
CA ASP A 574 -14.98 53.12 4.73
C ASP A 574 -13.77 54.07 4.69
N GLY A 575 -13.01 54.15 5.78
CA GLY A 575 -11.83 55.00 5.94
C GLY A 575 -12.10 56.35 6.61
N VAL A 576 -13.35 56.62 7.04
CA VAL A 576 -13.75 57.78 7.84
C VAL A 576 -14.01 57.31 9.27
N ILE A 577 -13.26 57.87 10.24
CA ILE A 577 -13.46 57.51 11.64
C ILE A 577 -14.85 57.92 12.13
N ASP A 578 -15.47 57.11 12.99
CA ASP A 578 -16.81 57.25 13.57
C ASP A 578 -17.13 58.64 14.15
N SER A 579 -16.11 59.39 14.54
CA SER A 579 -16.26 60.74 15.11
C SER A 579 -16.41 61.85 14.07
N LEU A 580 -16.04 61.57 12.82
CA LEU A 580 -16.13 62.44 11.65
C LEU A 580 -17.12 61.90 10.60
N ASP A 581 -17.57 60.66 10.78
CA ASP A 581 -18.53 59.96 9.95
C ASP A 581 -19.98 60.23 10.40
N VAL A 582 -20.82 60.70 9.47
CA VAL A 582 -22.25 60.97 9.68
C VAL A 582 -23.08 59.69 9.61
N CYS A 583 -22.63 58.67 8.87
CA CYS A 583 -23.30 57.39 8.69
C CYS A 583 -22.43 56.22 9.16
N LYS A 584 -21.80 56.36 10.33
CA LYS A 584 -21.04 55.39 11.15
C LYS A 584 -21.12 53.86 10.87
N TYR A 585 -22.25 53.34 10.39
CA TYR A 585 -22.47 51.91 10.15
C TYR A 585 -22.82 51.59 8.69
N GLU A 586 -22.82 52.57 7.79
CA GLU A 586 -23.13 52.45 6.38
C GLU A 586 -21.97 52.94 5.54
N ARG A 587 -21.18 51.98 5.07
CA ARG A 587 -19.95 52.23 4.32
C ARG A 587 -20.14 53.19 3.14
N GLU A 588 -19.40 54.30 3.13
CA GLU A 588 -19.30 55.23 2.00
C GLU A 588 -18.84 54.52 0.72
N VAL A 589 -19.43 54.91 -0.41
CA VAL A 589 -19.05 54.41 -1.74
C VAL A 589 -18.54 55.59 -2.56
N TYR A 590 -17.21 55.74 -2.58
CA TYR A 590 -16.51 56.86 -3.21
C TYR A 590 -16.88 57.01 -4.71
N ASN A 591 -17.86 57.86 -4.99
CA ASN A 591 -18.47 58.09 -6.30
C ASN A 591 -18.28 59.53 -6.81
N HIS A 592 -17.48 60.34 -6.11
CA HIS A 592 -17.15 61.74 -6.43
C HIS A 592 -18.30 62.73 -6.23
N PHE A 593 -19.40 62.29 -5.63
CA PHE A 593 -20.46 63.10 -5.06
C PHE A 593 -20.32 62.97 -3.54
N GLN A 594 -20.50 64.08 -2.81
CA GLN A 594 -20.43 64.25 -1.34
C GLN A 594 -19.57 63.30 -0.45
N ASP A 595 -18.51 62.66 -0.95
CA ASP A 595 -17.72 61.58 -0.29
C ASP A 595 -16.87 61.99 0.95
N THR A 596 -17.25 63.03 1.67
CA THR A 596 -16.51 63.57 2.82
C THR A 596 -17.32 63.52 4.12
N ASP A 597 -18.59 63.12 4.05
CA ASP A 597 -19.44 62.96 5.23
C ASP A 597 -19.59 61.50 5.69
N GLY A 598 -18.99 60.52 5.00
CA GLY A 598 -18.97 59.11 5.41
C GLY A 598 -20.30 58.40 5.14
N CYS A 599 -21.10 58.94 4.21
CA CYS A 599 -22.45 58.46 3.95
C CYS A 599 -22.61 58.07 2.47
N PRO A 600 -23.10 56.85 2.16
CA PRO A 600 -23.28 56.42 0.78
C PRO A 600 -24.27 57.30 0.02
N ASP A 601 -23.74 57.99 -0.99
CA ASP A 601 -24.54 58.88 -1.80
C ASP A 601 -25.45 58.16 -2.80
N THR A 602 -26.74 58.47 -2.74
CA THR A 602 -27.74 57.96 -3.69
C THR A 602 -28.04 59.00 -4.77
N ILE A 603 -27.56 58.76 -5.98
CA ILE A 603 -27.96 59.54 -7.16
C ILE A 603 -29.30 58.98 -7.66
N PRO A 604 -30.38 59.79 -7.79
CA PRO A 604 -31.67 59.28 -8.24
C PRO A 604 -31.59 58.72 -9.67
N GLY A 605 -31.65 57.40 -9.80
CA GLY A 605 -31.76 56.70 -11.08
C GLY A 605 -30.58 55.79 -11.47
N ASP A 606 -29.60 55.56 -10.59
CA ASP A 606 -28.52 54.59 -10.82
C ASP A 606 -28.69 53.37 -9.90
N TYR A 607 -28.86 52.18 -10.48
CA TYR A 607 -29.16 50.92 -9.77
C TYR A 607 -27.91 50.05 -9.56
N SER A 608 -26.74 50.65 -9.49
CA SER A 608 -25.46 49.94 -9.38
C SER A 608 -25.00 49.66 -7.95
N THR A 609 -25.76 50.05 -6.92
CA THR A 609 -25.35 49.94 -5.49
C THR A 609 -26.20 49.03 -4.62
N ILE A 610 -27.15 48.27 -5.17
CA ILE A 610 -27.89 47.26 -4.38
C ILE A 610 -27.12 45.94 -4.43
N SER A 611 -26.32 45.70 -3.40
CA SER A 611 -25.84 44.35 -3.08
C SER A 611 -27.02 43.54 -2.54
N PRO A 612 -27.37 42.37 -3.10
CA PRO A 612 -28.60 41.66 -2.74
C PRO A 612 -28.36 40.88 -1.44
N LYS A 613 -28.34 41.56 -0.29
CA LYS A 613 -28.49 40.89 1.00
C LYS A 613 -29.97 40.86 1.36
N TYR A 614 -30.53 39.67 1.19
CA TYR A 614 -31.91 39.29 1.45
C TYR A 614 -32.38 39.81 2.83
N GLN A 615 -33.50 40.51 2.87
CA GLN A 615 -34.30 40.68 4.09
C GLN A 615 -35.42 39.66 4.03
N SER A 616 -35.46 38.75 5.01
CA SER A 616 -36.62 37.90 5.23
C SER A 616 -37.79 38.75 5.69
N LEU A 617 -38.97 38.47 5.12
CA LEU A 617 -40.24 39.02 5.58
C LEU A 617 -40.98 37.86 6.24
N ASP A 618 -41.27 38.02 7.52
CA ASP A 618 -42.10 37.15 8.35
C ASP A 618 -43.21 38.07 8.89
N ASN A 619 -44.41 37.98 8.30
CA ASN A 619 -45.51 38.91 8.60
C ASN A 619 -46.41 38.42 9.74
N ASP A 620 -46.35 37.16 10.12
CA ASP A 620 -47.12 36.57 11.22
C ASP A 620 -46.28 36.26 12.48
N ASP A 621 -44.98 36.60 12.47
CA ASP A 621 -44.03 36.53 13.58
C ASP A 621 -43.91 35.09 14.14
N ASP A 622 -44.02 34.07 13.27
CA ASP A 622 -43.92 32.66 13.66
C ASP A 622 -42.49 32.11 13.57
N GLY A 623 -41.57 32.89 13.00
CA GLY A 623 -40.15 32.56 12.85
C GLY A 623 -39.78 31.93 11.51
N ILE A 624 -40.71 31.81 10.55
CA ILE A 624 -40.47 31.29 9.19
C ILE A 624 -40.71 32.39 8.14
N ASP A 625 -39.82 32.51 7.15
CA ASP A 625 -39.98 33.49 6.04
C ASP A 625 -41.25 33.19 5.23
N ASP A 626 -42.07 34.22 4.96
CA ASP A 626 -43.35 34.18 4.24
C ASP A 626 -43.29 33.44 2.88
N ARG A 627 -42.10 33.27 2.28
CA ARG A 627 -41.96 32.54 1.00
C ARG A 627 -41.88 31.03 1.18
N TRP A 628 -41.49 30.56 2.36
CA TRP A 628 -41.37 29.15 2.72
C TRP A 628 -42.46 28.70 3.70
N ASP A 629 -43.20 29.64 4.25
CA ASP A 629 -44.42 29.33 4.97
C ASP A 629 -45.58 28.99 4.00
N GLN A 630 -46.13 27.79 4.18
CA GLN A 630 -47.29 27.31 3.42
C GLN A 630 -48.63 27.76 4.05
N CYS A 631 -48.58 28.42 5.21
CA CYS A 631 -49.71 28.71 6.08
C CYS A 631 -49.78 30.19 6.52
N LEU A 632 -49.59 31.11 5.58
CA LEU A 632 -49.55 32.59 5.74
C LEU A 632 -50.74 33.30 6.45
N ASN A 633 -51.72 32.57 7.03
CA ASN A 633 -52.88 33.14 7.73
C ASN A 633 -53.39 32.26 8.88
N GLU A 634 -52.53 31.70 9.75
CA GLU A 634 -53.02 31.01 10.96
C GLU A 634 -53.52 31.94 12.09
#